data_AF-A0A956V3R6-F1
#
_entry.id   AF-A0A956V3R6-F1
#
_cell.length_a   1.000
_cell.length_b   1.000
_cell.length_c   1.000
_cell.angle_alpha   90.00
_cell.angle_beta   90.00
_cell.angle_gamma   90.00
#
_symmetry.space_group_name_H-M   'P 1'
#
loop_
_entity.id
_entity.type
_entity.pdbx_description
1 polymer ?
#
loop_
_entity_poly.entity_id
_entity_poly.type
_entity_poly.pdbx_seq_one_letter_code
_entity_poly.pdbx_strand_id
1 'polypeptide(L)'
;MEVKFLPCLRWGLIILIVALSACSSSTPSPQTEDITIDNLAVENWFGDNDPGVQYSQDWSYVKASQYADGDSHVSTSSSANLTFHFSGTSLKLYASKSKNAGKFKVYIDGAYKQEVDLYSSWLSPLYNQQVFYSSLTPGTHSVKIVHSATKNLFSKGYDINLDRIKIAGRLFSAPASLKTVSVPSVANLSNYIVDKSAAVVLGKAFFWDMAAGSDGQACASCHFHAGTDNRIKNQISPGLNAGDTSFQTTASGGKGGPNYTLKLADFPLHKFSDPANPYSSVLFSTNDTISSQGVFLADFQALPDSSALDDLCSNLNDGIFHVGSSNTRQVEPRNTPTMINAALNFRNFWDGRANNVFNGVDPFGKRNSAAKIMTYNGSKISYETLDLRNSALASQATGPAVSTLEMACVNRKFADLGKKLIVRQPLAFQQVHAQDSVLASYRNSSGKGLNTTYRALIQKAFNSKYWNAPGDYSGYSQMENNFSLFWGLALQAYQDTLISDETPYDDYAEGNKGALSDAAKRGLDIFIGKGHCISCHSGSEFTSAATSQQKENEEGGLIERMYMGNGKLAIYDRAFYNIGVTPTNQDLGVGAKDPFGNPLSFSKQYIDSKFVDPIKVNPCTFDVPFSSLLCSYSPLFSLKYEKIAVDGAFKVPGLRNATLTGPYFHNGSAASLEQVVEFYNRGGNFRNNPELDPDIQPLGLSASERADLVAFLVSLTDPRVENEAAPFDHPQLFIPNGHEGNEYSVTQDEQHRAKTDWLEVPAIGKYGRSSEGLADLKDFVWTLKNGGPDLKKASLPSNTPQPEPSPNPSVKNILLNGDFEAGLSGWASGDTTVSLSADAAQGSSALQMTAWGWLQQDIQAADLVVGKTYTLSVKGKSISGQSCTVGFSGAGFSVSLSFSSSSYSQKSLAQLLPAGADWGAVYFTSEAGTCLFDEVILSSK
;
A
#
# COMPACT_ATOMS: atom_id res chain seq x y z
N MET A 1 0.19 -47.12 25.76
CA MET A 1 -0.63 -48.13 26.46
C MET A 1 -1.94 -48.23 25.72
N GLU A 2 -2.22 -49.37 25.08
CA GLU A 2 -3.56 -49.68 24.56
C GLU A 2 -4.54 -49.83 25.72
N VAL A 3 -5.71 -49.20 25.64
CA VAL A 3 -6.94 -49.82 26.15
C VAL A 3 -8.12 -49.44 25.26
N LYS A 4 -8.79 -50.49 24.78
CA LYS A 4 -10.06 -50.49 24.05
C LYS A 4 -11.25 -50.49 25.01
N PHE A 5 -12.24 -49.68 24.64
CA PHE A 5 -13.70 -49.92 24.66
C PHE A 5 -14.57 -49.97 25.94
N LEU A 6 -15.57 -49.08 25.86
CA LEU A 6 -17.01 -49.18 26.16
C LEU A 6 -17.56 -48.68 27.54
N PRO A 7 -18.79 -48.10 27.52
CA PRO A 7 -19.25 -47.01 28.38
C PRO A 7 -20.36 -47.44 29.36
N CYS A 8 -20.71 -46.59 30.34
CA CYS A 8 -22.08 -46.46 30.82
C CYS A 8 -22.31 -45.22 31.70
N LEU A 9 -23.26 -44.41 31.24
CA LEU A 9 -24.35 -43.75 31.97
C LEU A 9 -24.12 -43.13 33.38
N ARG A 10 -24.38 -41.81 33.38
CA ARG A 10 -25.44 -41.08 34.13
C ARG A 10 -25.15 -40.47 35.52
N TRP A 11 -25.41 -39.15 35.52
CA TRP A 11 -26.14 -38.31 36.50
C TRP A 11 -25.54 -38.11 37.89
N GLY A 12 -25.45 -36.84 38.32
CA GLY A 12 -25.37 -36.54 39.76
C GLY A 12 -24.72 -35.21 40.11
N LEU A 13 -25.52 -34.15 40.00
CA LEU A 13 -25.30 -32.79 40.48
C LEU A 13 -25.10 -32.74 42.02
N ILE A 14 -23.97 -32.26 42.57
CA ILE A 14 -23.87 -31.69 43.93
C ILE A 14 -22.81 -30.57 44.03
N ILE A 15 -23.32 -29.34 44.20
CA ILE A 15 -22.96 -28.26 45.14
C ILE A 15 -21.56 -28.31 45.79
N LEU A 16 -20.79 -27.25 45.58
CA LEU A 16 -19.53 -26.93 46.26
C LEU A 16 -19.78 -25.91 47.40
N ILE A 17 -19.36 -26.23 48.62
CA ILE A 17 -18.98 -25.26 49.66
C ILE A 17 -17.67 -25.77 50.25
N VAL A 18 -16.56 -25.04 50.13
CA VAL A 18 -15.55 -24.83 51.20
C VAL A 18 -14.70 -23.58 50.89
N ALA A 19 -14.63 -22.76 51.94
CA ALA A 19 -13.63 -21.80 52.42
C ALA A 19 -12.32 -21.48 51.66
N LEU A 20 -12.00 -20.20 51.75
CA LEU A 20 -10.71 -19.52 51.52
C LEU A 20 -9.54 -20.13 52.30
N SER A 21 -8.40 -20.31 51.62
CA SER A 21 -7.04 -20.19 52.16
C SER A 21 -6.05 -19.97 51.01
N ALA A 22 -5.22 -18.94 51.13
CA ALA A 22 -4.40 -18.37 50.06
C ALA A 22 -3.24 -19.26 49.58
N CYS A 23 -2.98 -19.26 48.26
CA CYS A 23 -1.62 -19.22 47.72
C CYS A 23 -1.63 -18.83 46.23
N SER A 24 -0.64 -18.03 45.86
CA SER A 24 -0.35 -17.42 44.56
C SER A 24 -0.40 -18.37 43.35
N SER A 25 -1.08 -17.95 42.27
CA SER A 25 -0.58 -18.02 40.90
C SER A 25 -1.58 -17.39 39.93
N SER A 26 -1.04 -16.65 38.97
CA SER A 26 -1.73 -16.05 37.82
C SER A 26 -2.61 -17.05 37.08
N THR A 27 -3.89 -16.75 36.95
CA THR A 27 -4.77 -17.34 35.94
C THR A 27 -5.00 -16.31 34.82
N PRO A 28 -4.81 -16.68 33.54
CA PRO A 28 -5.32 -15.90 32.42
C PRO A 28 -6.84 -15.98 32.38
N SER A 29 -7.47 -14.86 32.01
CA SER A 29 -8.88 -14.77 31.60
C SER A 29 -9.24 -15.88 30.60
N PRO A 30 -10.46 -16.46 30.64
CA PRO A 30 -10.89 -17.39 29.60
C PRO A 30 -10.95 -16.61 28.29
N GLN A 31 -10.06 -16.93 27.36
CA GLN A 31 -10.31 -16.63 25.96
C GLN A 31 -11.45 -17.53 25.54
N THR A 32 -12.59 -16.93 25.24
CA THR A 32 -13.47 -17.47 24.20
C THR A 32 -12.63 -17.51 22.93
N GLU A 33 -12.00 -18.65 22.67
CA GLU A 33 -11.64 -19.01 21.32
C GLU A 33 -12.95 -19.15 20.56
N ASP A 34 -13.39 -18.07 19.93
CA ASP A 34 -14.25 -18.18 18.77
C ASP A 34 -13.44 -18.93 17.73
N ILE A 35 -13.71 -20.24 17.63
CA ILE A 35 -13.28 -21.06 16.52
C ILE A 35 -13.98 -20.47 15.28
N THR A 36 -13.30 -19.58 14.57
CA THR A 36 -13.69 -19.17 13.22
C THR A 36 -13.63 -20.39 12.33
N ILE A 37 -14.80 -20.94 11.99
CA ILE A 37 -14.97 -21.99 10.98
C ILE A 37 -14.80 -21.33 9.61
N ASP A 38 -13.59 -20.92 9.25
CA ASP A 38 -13.24 -20.53 7.88
C ASP A 38 -12.13 -21.47 7.39
N ASN A 39 -12.41 -22.13 6.26
CA ASN A 39 -11.50 -22.99 5.50
C ASN A 39 -11.31 -24.45 5.96
N LEU A 40 -12.35 -25.15 6.41
CA LEU A 40 -12.31 -26.61 6.30
C LEU A 40 -12.59 -27.00 4.84
N ALA A 41 -11.59 -27.59 4.17
CA ALA A 41 -11.83 -28.42 3.00
C ALA A 41 -12.72 -29.59 3.47
N VAL A 42 -14.01 -29.54 3.14
CA VAL A 42 -14.90 -30.66 3.42
C VAL A 42 -14.60 -31.73 2.38
N GLU A 43 -13.87 -32.76 2.80
CA GLU A 43 -13.61 -33.94 1.99
C GLU A 43 -14.75 -34.94 2.21
N ASN A 44 -15.60 -35.11 1.19
CA ASN A 44 -16.67 -36.09 1.20
C ASN A 44 -16.22 -37.34 0.45
N TRP A 45 -16.35 -38.49 1.10
CA TRP A 45 -16.13 -39.80 0.52
C TRP A 45 -17.47 -40.44 0.18
N PHE A 46 -17.57 -41.01 -1.02
CA PHE A 46 -18.73 -41.74 -1.49
C PHE A 46 -18.26 -43.13 -1.93
N GLY A 47 -18.83 -44.19 -1.34
CA GLY A 47 -18.55 -45.56 -1.75
C GLY A 47 -19.11 -45.84 -3.15
N ASP A 48 -18.67 -46.93 -3.78
CA ASP A 48 -19.24 -47.41 -5.03
C ASP A 48 -20.75 -47.75 -4.90
N ASN A 49 -21.19 -48.11 -3.70
CA ASN A 49 -22.59 -48.35 -3.34
C ASN A 49 -23.43 -47.11 -3.00
N ASP A 50 -22.85 -45.90 -3.09
CA ASP A 50 -23.59 -44.69 -2.76
C ASP A 50 -24.83 -44.53 -3.68
N PRO A 51 -26.02 -44.21 -3.15
CA PRO A 51 -27.24 -44.07 -3.96
C PRO A 51 -27.13 -43.04 -5.09
N GLY A 52 -26.19 -42.10 -5.01
CA GLY A 52 -25.90 -41.13 -6.07
C GLY A 52 -25.13 -41.70 -7.27
N VAL A 53 -24.51 -42.89 -7.13
CA VAL A 53 -23.76 -43.55 -8.21
C VAL A 53 -24.72 -44.40 -9.04
N GLN A 54 -24.93 -44.00 -10.28
CA GLN A 54 -25.87 -44.62 -11.19
C GLN A 54 -25.14 -45.50 -12.21
N TYR A 55 -25.31 -46.82 -12.10
CA TYR A 55 -24.72 -47.81 -12.99
C TYR A 55 -25.64 -48.19 -14.16
N SER A 56 -25.06 -48.51 -15.32
CA SER A 56 -25.76 -49.24 -16.39
C SER A 56 -26.05 -50.70 -15.99
N GLN A 57 -26.87 -51.43 -16.75
CA GLN A 57 -27.31 -52.80 -16.37
C GLN A 57 -26.18 -53.85 -16.24
N ASP A 58 -25.02 -53.60 -16.84
CA ASP A 58 -23.94 -54.60 -16.97
C ASP A 58 -22.88 -54.57 -15.84
N TRP A 59 -23.20 -54.07 -14.65
CA TRP A 59 -22.28 -54.06 -13.50
C TRP A 59 -22.61 -55.18 -12.52
N SER A 60 -21.57 -55.86 -12.02
CA SER A 60 -21.68 -56.92 -11.03
C SER A 60 -21.08 -56.48 -9.71
N TYR A 61 -21.81 -56.74 -8.63
CA TYR A 61 -21.36 -56.49 -7.27
C TYR A 61 -20.36 -57.56 -6.81
N VAL A 62 -19.25 -57.15 -6.20
CA VAL A 62 -18.21 -58.02 -5.67
C VAL A 62 -17.95 -57.66 -4.21
N LYS A 63 -18.03 -58.65 -3.32
CA LYS A 63 -17.74 -58.46 -1.88
C LYS A 63 -16.33 -58.95 -1.54
N ALA A 64 -15.47 -58.07 -1.05
CA ALA A 64 -14.14 -58.41 -0.55
C ALA A 64 -13.64 -57.36 0.46
N SER A 65 -13.12 -57.81 1.61
CA SER A 65 -12.74 -56.95 2.73
C SER A 65 -11.56 -55.99 2.46
N GLN A 66 -10.93 -56.08 1.29
CA GLN A 66 -9.81 -55.24 0.89
C GLN A 66 -10.24 -53.94 0.21
N TYR A 67 -11.50 -53.83 -0.23
CA TYR A 67 -12.09 -52.59 -0.73
C TYR A 67 -12.50 -51.68 0.42
N ALA A 68 -12.69 -50.39 0.15
CA ALA A 68 -12.86 -49.37 1.19
C ALA A 68 -14.09 -49.61 2.08
N ASP A 69 -15.19 -50.11 1.51
CA ASP A 69 -16.43 -50.46 2.23
C ASP A 69 -16.69 -51.99 2.28
N GLY A 70 -15.68 -52.78 1.89
CA GLY A 70 -15.76 -54.24 1.84
C GLY A 70 -16.39 -54.79 0.56
N ASP A 71 -16.57 -53.96 -0.45
CA ASP A 71 -17.17 -54.27 -1.74
C ASP A 71 -16.71 -53.36 -2.90
N SER A 72 -17.07 -53.75 -4.13
CA SER A 72 -16.84 -52.96 -5.34
C SER A 72 -17.79 -53.40 -6.45
N HIS A 73 -18.15 -52.48 -7.35
CA HIS A 73 -18.81 -52.80 -8.62
C HIS A 73 -17.78 -53.00 -9.73
N VAL A 74 -17.89 -54.12 -10.43
CA VAL A 74 -17.00 -54.52 -11.53
C VAL A 74 -17.81 -54.78 -12.80
N SER A 75 -17.26 -54.44 -13.96
CA SER A 75 -17.83 -54.82 -15.25
C SER A 75 -16.77 -55.21 -16.27
N THR A 76 -17.12 -56.13 -17.17
CA THR A 76 -16.31 -56.52 -18.33
C THR A 76 -17.00 -56.17 -19.65
N SER A 77 -18.19 -55.58 -19.59
CA SER A 77 -19.02 -55.26 -20.75
C SER A 77 -18.56 -53.96 -21.40
N SER A 78 -18.44 -53.95 -22.73
CA SER A 78 -18.09 -52.75 -23.49
C SER A 78 -19.17 -51.66 -23.48
N SER A 79 -20.41 -51.99 -23.09
CA SER A 79 -21.50 -51.02 -22.87
C SER A 79 -21.54 -50.43 -21.46
N ALA A 80 -20.70 -50.91 -20.55
CA ALA A 80 -20.74 -50.50 -19.15
C ALA A 80 -20.37 -49.02 -18.98
N ASN A 81 -21.22 -48.30 -18.27
CA ASN A 81 -20.96 -46.93 -17.84
C ASN A 81 -21.58 -46.65 -16.47
N LEU A 82 -21.09 -45.62 -15.79
CA LEU A 82 -21.70 -45.08 -14.58
C LEU A 82 -21.68 -43.56 -14.60
N THR A 83 -22.59 -42.93 -13.86
CA THR A 83 -22.65 -41.47 -13.68
C THR A 83 -22.80 -41.13 -12.21
N PHE A 84 -22.13 -40.07 -11.75
CA PHE A 84 -22.25 -39.53 -10.39
C PHE A 84 -22.31 -38.00 -10.43
N HIS A 85 -23.26 -37.41 -9.72
CA HIS A 85 -23.42 -35.96 -9.62
C HIS A 85 -22.95 -35.49 -8.25
N PHE A 86 -22.19 -34.42 -8.20
CA PHE A 86 -21.63 -33.90 -6.95
C PHE A 86 -21.47 -32.40 -6.99
N SER A 87 -21.26 -31.78 -5.82
CA SER A 87 -20.80 -30.40 -5.75
C SER A 87 -19.44 -30.36 -5.06
N GLY A 88 -18.47 -29.67 -5.65
CA GLY A 88 -17.11 -29.62 -5.12
C GLY A 88 -16.11 -28.93 -6.03
N THR A 89 -14.87 -28.89 -5.58
CA THR A 89 -13.72 -28.24 -6.22
C THR A 89 -12.68 -29.25 -6.71
N SER A 90 -12.86 -30.53 -6.41
CA SER A 90 -12.07 -31.58 -7.05
C SER A 90 -12.78 -32.93 -6.99
N LEU A 91 -12.37 -33.81 -7.89
CA LEU A 91 -12.82 -35.18 -7.99
C LEU A 91 -11.60 -36.11 -8.00
N LYS A 92 -11.58 -37.08 -7.10
CA LYS A 92 -10.66 -38.24 -7.14
C LYS A 92 -11.47 -39.51 -7.28
N LEU A 93 -11.03 -40.39 -8.17
CA LEU A 93 -11.60 -41.72 -8.34
C LEU A 93 -10.62 -42.77 -7.83
N TYR A 94 -11.14 -43.75 -7.08
CA TYR A 94 -10.38 -44.87 -6.56
C TYR A 94 -10.90 -46.18 -7.15
N ALA A 95 -9.99 -47.06 -7.53
CA ALA A 95 -10.30 -48.38 -8.07
C ALA A 95 -9.19 -49.37 -7.70
N SER A 96 -9.47 -50.67 -7.87
CA SER A 96 -8.44 -51.70 -7.83
C SER A 96 -7.73 -51.84 -9.19
N LYS A 97 -6.44 -52.16 -9.13
CA LYS A 97 -5.62 -52.48 -10.30
C LYS A 97 -5.23 -53.96 -10.31
N SER A 98 -5.33 -54.65 -11.43
CA SER A 98 -5.06 -56.09 -11.52
C SER A 98 -4.51 -56.54 -12.88
N LYS A 99 -4.09 -57.81 -12.97
CA LYS A 99 -3.65 -58.43 -14.24
C LYS A 99 -4.76 -58.62 -15.25
N ASN A 100 -6.02 -58.61 -14.83
CA ASN A 100 -7.18 -58.81 -15.71
C ASN A 100 -7.89 -57.49 -16.04
N ALA A 101 -7.39 -56.35 -15.55
CA ALA A 101 -8.10 -55.09 -15.65
C ALA A 101 -7.95 -54.43 -17.04
N GLY A 102 -9.02 -53.82 -17.51
CA GLY A 102 -9.09 -53.03 -18.74
C GLY A 102 -8.89 -51.53 -18.50
N LYS A 103 -9.38 -50.72 -19.42
CA LYS A 103 -9.36 -49.26 -19.30
C LYS A 103 -10.78 -48.68 -19.30
N PHE A 104 -10.93 -47.50 -18.72
CA PHE A 104 -12.15 -46.71 -18.82
C PHE A 104 -11.85 -45.26 -19.19
N LYS A 105 -12.82 -44.59 -19.80
CA LYS A 105 -12.79 -43.17 -20.13
C LYS A 105 -13.56 -42.37 -19.09
N VAL A 106 -12.98 -41.27 -18.62
CA VAL A 106 -13.60 -40.34 -17.69
C VAL A 106 -14.06 -39.11 -18.46
N TYR A 107 -15.32 -38.74 -18.27
CA TYR A 107 -15.91 -37.50 -18.72
C TYR A 107 -16.35 -36.70 -17.50
N ILE A 108 -16.12 -35.40 -17.49
CA ILE A 108 -16.66 -34.50 -16.48
C ILE A 108 -17.44 -33.41 -17.21
N ASP A 109 -18.69 -33.22 -16.81
CA ASP A 109 -19.64 -32.28 -17.41
C ASP A 109 -19.77 -32.47 -18.93
N GLY A 110 -19.79 -33.74 -19.34
CA GLY A 110 -19.85 -34.16 -20.75
C GLY A 110 -18.53 -34.03 -21.52
N ALA A 111 -17.52 -33.34 -20.98
CA ALA A 111 -16.21 -33.21 -21.62
C ALA A 111 -15.30 -34.40 -21.30
N TYR A 112 -14.70 -35.00 -22.32
CA TYR A 112 -13.71 -36.06 -22.15
C TYR A 112 -12.46 -35.53 -21.42
N LYS A 113 -12.00 -36.25 -20.38
CA LYS A 113 -10.83 -35.88 -19.59
C LYS A 113 -9.65 -36.83 -19.81
N GLN A 114 -9.83 -38.11 -19.54
CA GLN A 114 -8.72 -39.08 -19.56
C GLN A 114 -9.22 -40.50 -19.81
N GLU A 115 -8.39 -41.33 -20.45
CA GLU A 115 -8.51 -42.80 -20.43
C GLU A 115 -7.56 -43.37 -19.35
N VAL A 116 -8.12 -44.12 -18.41
CA VAL A 116 -7.47 -44.63 -17.20
C VAL A 116 -7.18 -46.11 -17.37
N ASP A 117 -5.91 -46.52 -17.23
CA ASP A 117 -5.48 -47.92 -17.31
C ASP A 117 -5.36 -48.56 -15.92
N LEU A 118 -6.22 -49.55 -15.66
CA LEU A 118 -6.27 -50.27 -14.39
C LEU A 118 -5.32 -51.47 -14.34
N TYR A 119 -4.52 -51.73 -15.38
CA TYR A 119 -3.58 -52.84 -15.37
C TYR A 119 -2.49 -52.69 -14.30
N SER A 120 -2.14 -53.82 -13.67
CA SER A 120 -1.00 -53.98 -12.78
C SER A 120 -0.32 -55.34 -13.03
N SER A 121 1.02 -55.35 -13.09
CA SER A 121 1.82 -56.58 -13.25
C SER A 121 1.98 -57.38 -11.95
N TRP A 122 1.56 -56.82 -10.81
CA TRP A 122 1.63 -57.48 -9.51
C TRP A 122 0.78 -58.75 -9.46
N LEU A 123 1.25 -59.75 -8.71
CA LEU A 123 0.58 -61.05 -8.58
C LEU A 123 -0.80 -60.94 -7.92
N SER A 124 -0.94 -60.02 -6.96
CA SER A 124 -2.20 -59.72 -6.27
C SER A 124 -2.78 -58.39 -6.74
N PRO A 125 -4.12 -58.23 -6.77
CA PRO A 125 -4.75 -56.94 -7.03
C PRO A 125 -4.30 -55.88 -6.01
N LEU A 126 -4.11 -54.64 -6.49
CA LEU A 126 -3.83 -53.47 -5.66
C LEU A 126 -5.15 -52.73 -5.45
N TYR A 127 -5.67 -52.70 -4.23
CA TYR A 127 -6.97 -52.11 -3.90
C TYR A 127 -6.84 -50.62 -3.55
N ASN A 128 -7.94 -49.86 -3.60
CA ASN A 128 -8.02 -48.46 -3.17
C ASN A 128 -6.94 -47.56 -3.78
N GLN A 129 -6.66 -47.73 -5.07
CA GLN A 129 -5.67 -46.93 -5.79
C GLN A 129 -6.35 -45.69 -6.34
N GLN A 130 -5.79 -44.50 -6.10
CA GLN A 130 -6.24 -43.31 -6.82
C GLN A 130 -5.87 -43.46 -8.29
N VAL A 131 -6.86 -43.55 -9.16
CA VAL A 131 -6.67 -43.80 -10.59
C VAL A 131 -6.97 -42.58 -11.45
N PHE A 132 -7.64 -41.57 -10.88
CA PHE A 132 -7.96 -40.32 -11.56
C PHE A 132 -8.04 -39.17 -10.57
N TYR A 133 -7.67 -37.98 -11.03
CA TYR A 133 -7.85 -36.71 -10.32
C TYR A 133 -8.24 -35.62 -11.32
N SER A 134 -9.20 -34.78 -10.95
CA SER A 134 -9.47 -33.51 -11.60
C SER A 134 -9.65 -32.44 -10.54
N SER A 135 -8.92 -31.35 -10.65
CA SER A 135 -9.36 -30.08 -10.06
C SER A 135 -10.58 -29.60 -10.85
N LEU A 136 -11.54 -28.98 -10.17
CA LEU A 136 -12.82 -28.56 -10.72
C LEU A 136 -13.20 -27.20 -10.18
N THR A 137 -13.94 -26.46 -11.00
CA THR A 137 -14.57 -25.19 -10.66
C THR A 137 -15.62 -25.38 -9.56
N PRO A 138 -15.50 -24.85 -8.32
CA PRO A 138 -16.56 -24.90 -7.31
C PRO A 138 -17.98 -24.74 -7.88
N GLY A 139 -18.76 -25.81 -7.80
CA GLY A 139 -20.08 -25.87 -8.39
C GLY A 139 -20.60 -27.30 -8.45
N THR A 140 -21.74 -27.49 -9.08
CA THR A 140 -22.30 -28.82 -9.33
C THR A 140 -21.72 -29.40 -10.61
N HIS A 141 -21.29 -30.65 -10.53
CA HIS A 141 -20.64 -31.41 -11.58
C HIS A 141 -21.30 -32.75 -11.79
N SER A 142 -21.02 -33.33 -12.95
CA SER A 142 -21.28 -34.73 -13.25
C SER A 142 -19.98 -35.39 -13.70
N VAL A 143 -19.67 -36.56 -13.14
CA VAL A 143 -18.67 -37.46 -13.71
C VAL A 143 -19.38 -38.63 -14.37
N LYS A 144 -18.95 -38.98 -15.59
CA LYS A 144 -19.35 -40.19 -16.29
C LYS A 144 -18.14 -41.04 -16.62
N ILE A 145 -18.16 -42.30 -16.21
CA ILE A 145 -17.13 -43.29 -16.54
C ILE A 145 -17.69 -44.26 -17.57
N VAL A 146 -16.95 -44.53 -18.63
CA VAL A 146 -17.36 -45.42 -19.74
C VAL A 146 -16.28 -46.46 -20.00
N HIS A 147 -16.64 -47.74 -20.07
CA HIS A 147 -15.72 -48.81 -20.46
C HIS A 147 -15.11 -48.51 -21.84
N SER A 148 -13.78 -48.57 -21.97
CA SER A 148 -13.13 -48.17 -23.22
C SER A 148 -13.15 -49.26 -24.30
N ALA A 149 -13.45 -50.50 -23.93
CA ALA A 149 -13.26 -51.72 -24.73
C ALA A 149 -11.79 -51.95 -25.14
N THR A 150 -10.86 -51.33 -24.43
CA THR A 150 -9.42 -51.48 -24.62
C THR A 150 -8.76 -51.92 -23.32
N LYS A 151 -7.56 -52.49 -23.42
CA LYS A 151 -6.76 -52.95 -22.29
C LYS A 151 -5.28 -52.74 -22.57
N ASN A 152 -4.47 -52.82 -21.52
CA ASN A 152 -3.02 -52.93 -21.67
C ASN A 152 -2.64 -54.19 -22.46
N LEU A 153 -1.58 -54.15 -23.27
CA LEU A 153 -1.09 -55.30 -24.03
C LEU A 153 -0.78 -56.52 -23.14
N PHE A 154 -0.35 -56.26 -21.90
CA PHE A 154 -0.03 -57.31 -20.93
C PHE A 154 -1.20 -57.71 -20.03
N SER A 155 -2.33 -57.02 -20.13
CA SER A 155 -3.54 -57.37 -19.38
C SER A 155 -4.19 -58.62 -19.97
N LYS A 156 -4.72 -59.48 -19.10
CA LYS A 156 -5.40 -60.73 -19.45
C LYS A 156 -6.91 -60.55 -19.64
N GLY A 157 -7.48 -59.40 -19.25
CA GLY A 157 -8.91 -59.13 -19.31
C GLY A 157 -9.22 -57.67 -19.59
N TYR A 158 -10.49 -57.31 -19.51
CA TYR A 158 -10.99 -55.96 -19.79
C TYR A 158 -11.66 -55.33 -18.57
N ASP A 159 -11.51 -55.94 -17.39
CA ASP A 159 -12.34 -55.65 -16.22
C ASP A 159 -12.11 -54.20 -15.75
N ILE A 160 -13.18 -53.44 -15.58
CA ILE A 160 -13.16 -52.12 -14.93
C ILE A 160 -13.87 -52.19 -13.60
N ASN A 161 -13.45 -51.36 -12.65
CA ASN A 161 -14.11 -51.25 -11.36
C ASN A 161 -14.04 -49.82 -10.81
N LEU A 162 -14.92 -49.55 -9.86
CA LEU A 162 -14.89 -48.37 -8.99
C LEU A 162 -14.99 -48.86 -7.55
N ASP A 163 -14.12 -48.32 -6.69
CA ASP A 163 -14.08 -48.63 -5.25
C ASP A 163 -14.70 -47.48 -4.46
N ARG A 164 -14.27 -46.23 -4.73
CA ARG A 164 -14.87 -45.04 -4.12
C ARG A 164 -14.54 -43.75 -4.87
N ILE A 165 -15.29 -42.71 -4.56
CA ILE A 165 -15.14 -41.35 -5.05
C ILE A 165 -14.79 -40.44 -3.87
N LYS A 166 -13.85 -39.52 -4.06
CA LYS A 166 -13.56 -38.45 -3.09
C LYS A 166 -13.78 -37.11 -3.75
N ILE A 167 -14.62 -36.29 -3.13
CA ILE A 167 -14.88 -34.92 -3.54
C ILE A 167 -14.29 -34.00 -2.47
N ALA A 168 -13.41 -33.08 -2.87
CA ALA A 168 -13.09 -31.95 -2.00
C ALA A 168 -14.03 -30.81 -2.35
N GLY A 169 -14.56 -30.12 -1.35
CA GLY A 169 -15.16 -28.79 -1.50
C GLY A 169 -14.50 -27.82 -0.54
N ARG A 170 -13.93 -26.73 -1.05
CA ARG A 170 -13.87 -25.50 -0.24
C ARG A 170 -15.29 -24.93 -0.25
N LEU A 171 -15.98 -24.98 0.89
CA LEU A 171 -17.08 -24.04 1.13
C LEU A 171 -16.40 -22.67 1.24
N PHE A 172 -16.24 -21.98 0.11
CA PHE A 172 -15.85 -20.58 0.16
C PHE A 172 -17.06 -19.82 0.68
N SER A 173 -17.02 -19.48 1.96
CA SER A 173 -17.86 -18.45 2.54
C SER A 173 -17.54 -17.12 1.84
N ALA A 174 -18.54 -16.23 1.75
CA ALA A 174 -18.25 -14.85 1.42
C ALA A 174 -17.22 -14.32 2.44
N PRO A 175 -16.16 -13.62 2.00
CA PRO A 175 -15.19 -13.04 2.92
C PRO A 175 -15.83 -12.22 4.06
N ALA A 176 -15.16 -12.17 5.19
CA ALA A 176 -15.56 -11.27 6.26
C ALA A 176 -15.25 -9.81 5.87
N SER A 177 -15.77 -8.88 6.67
CA SER A 177 -15.40 -7.47 6.59
C SER A 177 -13.91 -7.27 6.85
N LEU A 178 -13.28 -6.25 6.25
CA LEU A 178 -11.89 -5.91 6.56
C LEU A 178 -11.72 -5.38 7.98
N LYS A 179 -12.78 -4.88 8.61
CA LYS A 179 -12.77 -4.42 10.01
C LYS A 179 -12.39 -5.53 11.00
N THR A 180 -12.45 -6.81 10.60
CA THR A 180 -12.01 -7.94 11.42
C THR A 180 -10.51 -8.22 11.34
N VAL A 181 -9.80 -7.55 10.43
CA VAL A 181 -8.37 -7.76 10.18
C VAL A 181 -7.57 -6.60 10.77
N SER A 182 -6.65 -6.91 11.68
CA SER A 182 -5.69 -5.94 12.20
C SER A 182 -4.46 -5.83 11.29
N VAL A 183 -3.89 -4.64 11.19
CA VAL A 183 -2.55 -4.44 10.61
C VAL A 183 -1.53 -5.35 11.33
N PRO A 184 -0.69 -6.11 10.61
CA PRO A 184 0.29 -7.01 11.20
C PRO A 184 1.22 -6.31 12.19
N SER A 185 1.33 -6.86 13.41
CA SER A 185 2.22 -6.30 14.43
C SER A 185 3.70 -6.52 14.07
N VAL A 186 4.54 -5.51 14.32
CA VAL A 186 6.01 -5.60 14.19
C VAL A 186 6.62 -5.78 15.59
N ALA A 187 7.21 -6.95 15.83
CA ALA A 187 7.88 -7.23 17.10
C ALA A 187 9.07 -6.28 17.32
N ASN A 188 9.24 -5.81 18.55
CA ASN A 188 10.34 -4.92 18.97
C ASN A 188 10.37 -3.54 18.27
N LEU A 189 9.31 -3.13 17.57
CA LEU A 189 9.27 -1.82 16.89
C LEU A 189 9.49 -0.65 17.87
N SER A 190 9.03 -0.78 19.12
CA SER A 190 9.20 0.21 20.19
C SER A 190 10.66 0.48 20.58
N ASN A 191 11.59 -0.41 20.21
CA ASN A 191 13.02 -0.15 20.42
C ASN A 191 13.56 0.93 19.48
N TYR A 192 12.86 1.16 18.35
CA TYR A 192 13.23 2.09 17.29
C TYR A 192 12.35 3.34 17.32
N ILE A 193 11.02 3.16 17.28
CA ILE A 193 10.03 4.24 17.37
C ILE A 193 9.60 4.40 18.82
N VAL A 194 9.94 5.53 19.43
CA VAL A 194 9.57 5.88 20.81
C VAL A 194 8.29 6.73 20.87
N ASP A 195 7.94 7.41 19.79
CA ASP A 195 6.67 8.14 19.62
C ASP A 195 6.06 7.80 18.24
N LYS A 196 5.06 6.90 18.24
CA LYS A 196 4.37 6.46 17.02
C LYS A 196 3.62 7.62 16.34
N SER A 197 3.05 8.55 17.10
CA SER A 197 2.30 9.67 16.52
C SER A 197 3.23 10.63 15.78
N ALA A 198 4.41 10.91 16.36
CA ALA A 198 5.45 11.67 15.67
C ALA A 198 5.98 10.94 14.42
N ALA A 199 6.11 9.61 14.47
CA ALA A 199 6.49 8.82 13.30
C ALA A 199 5.45 8.87 12.17
N VAL A 200 4.15 8.88 12.49
CA VAL A 200 3.05 9.05 11.50
C VAL A 200 3.12 10.44 10.86
N VAL A 201 3.30 11.51 11.63
CA VAL A 201 3.47 12.89 11.11
C VAL A 201 4.67 12.97 10.18
N LEU A 202 5.80 12.41 10.62
CA LEU A 202 7.04 12.36 9.84
C LEU A 202 6.85 11.55 8.55
N GLY A 203 6.16 10.41 8.61
CA GLY A 203 5.86 9.56 7.46
C GLY A 203 4.97 10.24 6.44
N LYS A 204 3.88 10.89 6.89
CA LYS A 204 3.00 11.65 6.00
C LYS A 204 3.77 12.80 5.35
N ALA A 205 4.61 13.52 6.10
CA ALA A 205 5.45 14.56 5.52
C ALA A 205 6.41 13.99 4.45
N PHE A 206 7.18 12.94 4.76
CA PHE A 206 8.09 12.31 3.79
C PHE A 206 7.40 11.81 2.52
N PHE A 207 6.20 11.23 2.66
CA PHE A 207 5.46 10.68 1.52
C PHE A 207 5.08 11.78 0.51
N TRP A 208 4.67 12.93 1.01
CA TRP A 208 4.13 14.02 0.21
C TRP A 208 5.17 15.08 -0.17
N ASP A 209 6.32 15.17 0.51
CA ASP A 209 7.28 16.27 0.31
C ASP A 209 8.06 16.16 -1.01
N MET A 210 7.81 17.13 -1.89
CA MET A 210 8.47 17.23 -3.20
C MET A 210 9.97 17.51 -3.08
N ALA A 211 10.46 18.02 -1.94
CA ALA A 211 11.88 18.21 -1.71
C ALA A 211 12.63 16.89 -1.50
N ALA A 212 11.92 15.77 -1.29
CA ALA A 212 12.53 14.46 -1.16
C ALA A 212 13.16 13.97 -2.48
N GLY A 213 12.51 14.22 -3.62
CA GLY A 213 13.07 13.91 -4.93
C GLY A 213 14.14 14.90 -5.38
N SER A 214 14.78 14.56 -6.50
CA SER A 214 15.82 15.39 -7.11
C SER A 214 15.29 16.49 -8.02
N ASP A 215 14.08 16.37 -8.58
CA ASP A 215 13.51 17.35 -9.51
C ASP A 215 12.01 17.66 -9.27
N GLY A 216 11.64 17.69 -7.99
CA GLY A 216 10.28 17.98 -7.51
C GLY A 216 9.37 16.74 -7.38
N GLN A 217 9.91 15.54 -7.60
CA GLN A 217 9.19 14.29 -7.38
C GLN A 217 9.03 13.95 -5.88
N ALA A 218 7.88 13.42 -5.50
CA ALA A 218 7.61 12.82 -4.20
C ALA A 218 7.13 11.38 -4.38
N CYS A 219 7.05 10.58 -3.31
CA CYS A 219 6.36 9.29 -3.38
C CYS A 219 4.92 9.49 -3.85
N ALA A 220 4.25 10.51 -3.32
CA ALA A 220 2.89 10.88 -3.70
C ALA A 220 2.74 11.24 -5.19
N SER A 221 3.80 11.66 -5.91
CA SER A 221 3.70 12.01 -7.34
C SER A 221 3.26 10.83 -8.23
N CYS A 222 3.46 9.59 -7.76
CA CYS A 222 3.01 8.36 -8.43
C CYS A 222 1.78 7.72 -7.75
N HIS A 223 1.32 8.27 -6.62
CA HIS A 223 0.31 7.67 -5.75
C HIS A 223 -0.82 8.64 -5.34
N PHE A 224 -0.94 9.79 -6.01
CA PHE A 224 -1.84 10.87 -5.61
C PHE A 224 -3.33 10.57 -5.82
N HIS A 225 -3.69 9.61 -6.70
CA HIS A 225 -5.10 9.30 -7.01
C HIS A 225 -5.46 7.92 -6.45
N ALA A 226 -6.20 7.86 -5.33
CA ALA A 226 -6.54 6.59 -4.66
C ALA A 226 -5.33 5.66 -4.43
N GLY A 227 -4.16 6.26 -4.19
CA GLY A 227 -2.90 5.54 -4.02
C GLY A 227 -2.21 5.09 -5.31
N THR A 228 -2.65 5.50 -6.51
CA THR A 228 -2.05 5.18 -7.81
C THR A 228 -1.80 6.43 -8.66
N ASP A 229 -1.47 6.22 -9.94
CA ASP A 229 -1.29 7.23 -10.97
C ASP A 229 -2.25 6.97 -12.13
N ASN A 230 -3.22 7.87 -12.31
CA ASN A 230 -4.20 7.81 -13.38
C ASN A 230 -3.90 8.78 -14.53
N ARG A 231 -2.72 9.42 -14.54
CA ARG A 231 -2.33 10.33 -15.64
C ARG A 231 -2.30 9.58 -16.97
N ILE A 232 -2.42 10.34 -18.06
CA ILE A 232 -2.49 9.78 -19.42
C ILE A 232 -1.37 10.29 -20.34
N LYS A 233 -0.59 11.28 -19.91
CA LYS A 233 0.47 11.90 -20.71
C LYS A 233 1.85 11.52 -20.18
N ASN A 234 2.74 11.14 -21.10
CA ASN A 234 4.08 10.62 -20.78
C ASN A 234 4.06 9.44 -19.82
N GLN A 235 3.27 8.41 -20.15
CA GLN A 235 3.05 7.24 -19.28
C GLN A 235 3.52 5.92 -19.91
N ILE A 236 4.21 5.96 -21.05
CA ILE A 236 4.65 4.75 -21.75
C ILE A 236 6.12 4.49 -21.43
N SER A 237 6.43 3.28 -20.96
CA SER A 237 7.78 2.72 -20.91
C SER A 237 7.91 1.61 -21.96
N PRO A 238 9.05 1.48 -22.66
CA PRO A 238 9.26 0.33 -23.53
C PRO A 238 9.44 -0.93 -22.67
N GLY A 239 9.60 -2.10 -23.30
CA GLY A 239 9.80 -3.38 -22.62
C GLY A 239 11.15 -3.52 -21.91
N LEU A 240 11.52 -2.58 -21.03
CA LEU A 240 12.82 -2.47 -20.37
C LEU A 240 13.19 -3.72 -19.57
N ASN A 241 12.22 -4.37 -18.92
CA ASN A 241 12.46 -5.61 -18.17
C ASN A 241 12.87 -6.80 -19.08
N ALA A 242 12.59 -6.69 -20.38
CA ALA A 242 13.03 -7.63 -21.42
C ALA A 242 14.33 -7.19 -22.11
N GLY A 243 14.89 -6.03 -21.73
CA GLY A 243 16.00 -5.38 -22.43
C GLY A 243 15.60 -4.64 -23.71
N ASP A 244 14.30 -4.42 -23.95
CA ASP A 244 13.82 -3.63 -25.08
C ASP A 244 13.84 -2.14 -24.73
N THR A 245 14.55 -1.37 -25.54
CA THR A 245 14.71 0.09 -25.39
C THR A 245 13.97 0.88 -26.47
N SER A 246 13.17 0.22 -27.32
CA SER A 246 12.47 0.84 -28.43
C SER A 246 10.97 0.91 -28.18
N PHE A 247 10.38 2.09 -28.33
CA PHE A 247 8.93 2.28 -28.25
C PHE A 247 8.20 1.76 -29.48
N GLN A 248 6.97 1.29 -29.27
CA GLN A 248 6.12 0.81 -30.34
C GLN A 248 4.96 1.78 -30.61
N THR A 249 4.43 1.72 -31.83
CA THR A 249 3.22 2.45 -32.18
C THR A 249 2.04 1.94 -31.36
N THR A 250 1.16 2.84 -30.97
CA THR A 250 -0.05 2.52 -30.21
C THR A 250 -1.17 1.97 -31.10
N ALA A 251 -2.18 1.32 -30.50
CA ALA A 251 -3.29 0.74 -31.24
C ALA A 251 -4.14 1.79 -31.98
N SER A 252 -4.15 3.06 -31.52
CA SER A 252 -4.79 4.16 -32.23
C SER A 252 -3.95 4.75 -33.37
N GLY A 253 -2.76 4.20 -33.64
CA GLY A 253 -1.86 4.65 -34.70
C GLY A 253 -0.94 5.82 -34.30
N GLY A 254 -0.95 6.24 -33.02
CA GLY A 254 0.02 7.21 -32.51
C GLY A 254 1.43 6.62 -32.42
N LYS A 255 2.46 7.46 -32.52
CA LYS A 255 3.88 7.05 -32.42
C LYS A 255 4.21 6.35 -31.09
N GLY A 256 3.44 6.63 -30.03
CA GLY A 256 3.67 6.08 -28.70
C GLY A 256 4.87 6.72 -28.00
N GLY A 257 5.29 6.13 -26.90
CA GLY A 257 6.49 6.50 -26.17
C GLY A 257 6.49 7.89 -25.51
N PRO A 258 7.64 8.58 -25.49
CA PRO A 258 7.84 9.79 -24.72
C PRO A 258 6.84 10.89 -25.07
N ASN A 259 6.24 11.47 -24.03
CA ASN A 259 5.26 12.55 -24.09
C ASN A 259 3.98 12.27 -24.89
N TYR A 260 3.72 11.02 -25.28
CA TYR A 260 2.45 10.62 -25.88
C TYR A 260 1.29 10.79 -24.89
N THR A 261 0.11 11.15 -25.42
CA THR A 261 -1.14 11.22 -24.64
C THR A 261 -2.04 10.04 -24.98
N LEU A 262 -2.24 9.15 -24.01
CA LEU A 262 -3.04 7.93 -24.13
C LEU A 262 -4.49 8.22 -24.47
N LYS A 263 -5.07 7.34 -25.28
CA LYS A 263 -6.48 7.36 -25.69
C LYS A 263 -7.12 6.03 -25.31
N LEU A 264 -8.43 6.04 -25.11
CA LEU A 264 -9.18 4.80 -24.87
C LEU A 264 -8.98 3.75 -25.98
N ALA A 265 -8.80 4.20 -27.23
CA ALA A 265 -8.55 3.32 -28.37
C ALA A 265 -7.18 2.62 -28.35
N ASP A 266 -6.25 3.04 -27.48
CA ASP A 266 -4.94 2.40 -27.30
C ASP A 266 -5.04 1.10 -26.49
N PHE A 267 -6.18 0.87 -25.82
CA PHE A 267 -6.41 -0.29 -24.97
C PHE A 267 -7.36 -1.31 -25.62
N PRO A 268 -7.21 -2.62 -25.31
CA PRO A 268 -6.12 -3.20 -24.52
C PRO A 268 -4.80 -3.26 -25.30
N LEU A 269 -3.66 -3.34 -24.59
CA LEU A 269 -2.33 -3.44 -25.21
C LEU A 269 -2.08 -4.77 -25.94
N HIS A 270 -2.94 -5.76 -25.72
CA HIS A 270 -3.01 -6.99 -26.50
C HIS A 270 -4.46 -7.21 -26.93
N LYS A 271 -4.75 -6.98 -28.21
CA LYS A 271 -6.10 -6.89 -28.75
C LYS A 271 -6.37 -8.01 -29.75
N PHE A 272 -7.36 -8.82 -29.43
CA PHE A 272 -7.91 -9.85 -30.30
C PHE A 272 -8.99 -9.30 -31.24
N SER A 273 -9.23 -9.97 -32.37
CA SER A 273 -10.35 -9.67 -33.27
C SER A 273 -11.70 -10.05 -32.68
N ASP A 274 -11.72 -11.11 -31.86
CA ASP A 274 -12.82 -11.44 -30.96
C ASP A 274 -12.30 -11.43 -29.52
N PRO A 275 -12.65 -10.41 -28.70
CA PRO A 275 -12.21 -10.29 -27.31
C PRO A 275 -12.57 -11.46 -26.40
N ALA A 276 -13.58 -12.26 -26.77
CA ALA A 276 -14.03 -13.42 -26.00
C ALA A 276 -13.30 -14.72 -26.42
N ASN A 277 -12.57 -14.71 -27.54
CA ASN A 277 -11.90 -15.88 -28.08
C ASN A 277 -10.37 -15.65 -28.16
N PRO A 278 -9.58 -16.30 -27.28
CA PRO A 278 -8.12 -16.14 -27.25
C PRO A 278 -7.41 -16.80 -28.45
N TYR A 279 -8.15 -17.55 -29.29
CA TYR A 279 -7.64 -18.15 -30.53
C TYR A 279 -7.95 -17.32 -31.77
N SER A 280 -8.68 -16.22 -31.63
CA SER A 280 -8.93 -15.29 -32.72
C SER A 280 -7.64 -14.55 -33.12
N SER A 281 -7.62 -13.95 -34.31
CA SER A 281 -6.43 -13.23 -34.77
C SER A 281 -6.12 -12.04 -33.87
N VAL A 282 -4.84 -11.83 -33.58
CA VAL A 282 -4.36 -10.64 -32.85
C VAL A 282 -4.35 -9.44 -33.82
N LEU A 283 -5.11 -8.40 -33.48
CA LEU A 283 -5.19 -7.14 -34.24
C LEU A 283 -4.08 -6.16 -33.85
N PHE A 284 -3.66 -6.19 -32.59
CA PHE A 284 -2.62 -5.33 -32.05
C PHE A 284 -1.98 -5.98 -30.84
N SER A 285 -0.66 -5.82 -30.69
CA SER A 285 0.05 -6.20 -29.47
C SER A 285 1.27 -5.32 -29.31
N THR A 286 1.54 -4.91 -28.08
CA THR A 286 2.80 -4.27 -27.70
C THR A 286 3.36 -4.86 -26.40
N ASN A 287 4.67 -4.78 -26.22
CA ASN A 287 5.36 -5.06 -24.96
C ASN A 287 5.62 -3.78 -24.14
N ASP A 288 5.26 -2.61 -24.67
CA ASP A 288 5.29 -1.36 -23.92
C ASP A 288 4.34 -1.45 -22.72
N THR A 289 4.66 -0.72 -21.66
CA THR A 289 3.93 -0.72 -20.39
C THR A 289 3.41 0.68 -20.08
N ILE A 290 2.25 0.76 -19.41
CA ILE A 290 1.68 2.03 -18.93
C ILE A 290 1.96 2.20 -17.44
N SER A 291 2.74 3.22 -17.09
CA SER A 291 3.14 3.51 -15.71
C SER A 291 3.46 4.99 -15.48
N SER A 292 3.78 5.29 -14.23
CA SER A 292 4.19 6.60 -13.74
C SER A 292 5.51 7.08 -14.33
N GLN A 293 5.51 8.37 -14.66
CA GLN A 293 6.73 9.12 -14.94
C GLN A 293 7.43 9.55 -13.65
N GLY A 294 8.76 9.41 -13.65
CA GLY A 294 9.62 9.86 -12.56
C GLY A 294 10.49 11.05 -12.94
N VAL A 295 11.79 10.93 -12.71
CA VAL A 295 12.77 12.01 -12.90
C VAL A 295 13.35 12.04 -14.32
N PHE A 296 13.92 13.17 -14.70
CA PHE A 296 14.84 13.22 -15.84
C PHE A 296 16.12 12.42 -15.56
N LEU A 297 16.69 11.80 -16.60
CA LEU A 297 18.01 11.19 -16.48
C LEU A 297 19.10 12.27 -16.32
N ALA A 298 19.67 12.35 -15.12
CA ALA A 298 20.69 13.33 -14.76
C ALA A 298 21.64 12.77 -13.68
N ASP A 299 22.87 13.27 -13.63
CA ASP A 299 23.89 12.89 -12.65
C ASP A 299 23.94 13.87 -11.49
N PHE A 300 23.86 13.36 -10.26
CA PHE A 300 23.90 14.15 -9.04
C PHE A 300 25.25 14.85 -8.86
N GLN A 301 25.24 16.18 -8.72
CA GLN A 301 26.46 16.97 -8.51
C GLN A 301 26.58 17.43 -7.07
N ALA A 302 25.51 18.00 -6.53
CA ALA A 302 25.50 18.56 -5.18
C ALA A 302 24.09 18.75 -4.63
N LEU A 303 24.02 18.95 -3.32
CA LEU A 303 22.81 19.39 -2.66
C LEU A 303 22.55 20.87 -2.95
N PRO A 304 21.28 21.27 -3.06
CA PRO A 304 20.91 22.67 -3.24
C PRO A 304 21.02 23.44 -1.92
N ASP A 305 20.95 24.77 -2.00
CA ASP A 305 20.71 25.58 -0.81
C ASP A 305 19.34 25.25 -0.18
N SER A 306 19.12 25.68 1.06
CA SER A 306 17.88 25.35 1.79
C SER A 306 16.61 25.96 1.19
N SER A 307 16.75 27.01 0.36
CA SER A 307 15.63 27.65 -0.34
C SER A 307 15.25 26.92 -1.62
N ALA A 308 16.14 26.13 -2.22
CA ALA A 308 15.88 25.45 -3.49
C ALA A 308 15.21 24.08 -3.33
N LEU A 309 14.25 23.77 -4.21
CA LEU A 309 13.52 22.49 -4.17
C LEU A 309 14.40 21.33 -4.68
N ASP A 310 14.93 21.52 -5.89
CA ASP A 310 15.58 20.47 -6.68
C ASP A 310 17.06 20.30 -6.32
N ASP A 311 17.57 19.09 -6.50
CA ASP A 311 19.00 18.84 -6.41
C ASP A 311 19.76 19.50 -7.57
N LEU A 312 21.05 19.78 -7.36
CA LEU A 312 21.91 20.22 -8.44
C LEU A 312 22.36 18.99 -9.23
N CYS A 313 21.72 18.75 -10.38
CA CYS A 313 22.05 17.65 -11.26
C CYS A 313 22.50 18.14 -12.64
N SER A 314 23.37 17.37 -13.28
CA SER A 314 23.82 17.61 -14.66
C SER A 314 23.12 16.65 -15.61
N ASN A 315 22.55 17.15 -16.70
CA ASN A 315 21.80 16.32 -17.63
C ASN A 315 22.72 15.29 -18.29
N LEU A 316 22.26 14.04 -18.31
CA LEU A 316 22.88 12.98 -19.10
C LEU A 316 22.07 12.78 -20.38
N ASN A 317 22.70 12.39 -21.48
CA ASN A 317 21.96 12.10 -22.70
C ASN A 317 21.09 10.84 -22.49
N ASP A 318 19.76 10.97 -22.65
CA ASP A 318 18.85 9.84 -22.54
C ASP A 318 18.61 9.24 -23.93
N GLY A 319 19.08 8.01 -24.14
CA GLY A 319 18.91 7.29 -25.41
C GLY A 319 17.53 6.64 -25.60
N ILE A 320 16.65 6.74 -24.60
CA ILE A 320 15.33 6.11 -24.60
C ILE A 320 14.27 7.20 -24.45
N PHE A 321 14.27 7.91 -23.32
CA PHE A 321 13.23 8.87 -22.99
C PHE A 321 13.59 10.26 -23.51
N HIS A 322 13.37 10.49 -24.80
CA HIS A 322 13.61 11.78 -25.43
C HIS A 322 12.65 12.08 -26.59
N VAL A 323 12.45 13.37 -26.89
CA VAL A 323 11.81 13.86 -28.11
C VAL A 323 12.79 14.78 -28.84
N GLY A 324 13.24 14.37 -30.02
CA GLY A 324 14.34 15.04 -30.70
C GLY A 324 15.62 14.94 -29.87
N SER A 325 16.26 16.08 -29.59
CA SER A 325 17.44 16.15 -28.71
C SER A 325 17.09 16.49 -27.25
N SER A 326 15.81 16.52 -26.88
CA SER A 326 15.37 16.93 -25.54
C SER A 326 14.97 15.72 -24.73
N ASN A 327 15.63 15.48 -23.60
CA ASN A 327 15.22 14.43 -22.66
C ASN A 327 13.81 14.70 -22.15
N THR A 328 13.01 13.66 -22.00
CA THR A 328 11.76 13.66 -21.25
C THR A 328 11.98 12.98 -19.90
N ARG A 329 11.02 13.12 -18.99
CA ARG A 329 10.98 12.30 -17.76
C ARG A 329 10.86 10.82 -18.11
N GLN A 330 11.63 10.00 -17.40
CA GLN A 330 11.63 8.54 -17.55
C GLN A 330 10.33 7.94 -17.00
N VAL A 331 9.94 6.76 -17.49
CA VAL A 331 8.72 6.05 -17.06
C VAL A 331 9.09 4.67 -16.53
N GLU A 332 8.45 4.26 -15.44
CA GLU A 332 8.67 2.97 -14.80
C GLU A 332 8.26 1.79 -15.71
N PRO A 333 8.96 0.64 -15.65
CA PRO A 333 8.68 -0.52 -16.49
C PRO A 333 7.52 -1.40 -16.00
N ARG A 334 6.85 -1.00 -14.92
CA ARG A 334 5.66 -1.66 -14.38
C ARG A 334 4.70 -0.61 -13.87
N ASN A 335 3.41 -0.82 -14.09
CA ASN A 335 2.32 0.02 -13.60
C ASN A 335 2.38 0.22 -12.07
N THR A 336 2.05 1.41 -11.60
CA THR A 336 2.09 1.76 -10.18
C THR A 336 0.89 1.19 -9.41
N PRO A 337 1.08 0.22 -8.49
CA PRO A 337 -0.02 -0.33 -7.71
C PRO A 337 -0.53 0.66 -6.65
N THR A 338 -1.75 0.46 -6.16
CA THR A 338 -2.24 1.25 -5.02
C THR A 338 -1.42 1.00 -3.75
N MET A 339 -1.11 2.06 -3.01
CA MET A 339 -0.53 1.98 -1.67
C MET A 339 -1.57 1.77 -0.56
N ILE A 340 -2.87 1.90 -0.85
CA ILE A 340 -3.94 1.72 0.14
C ILE A 340 -4.02 0.24 0.51
N ASN A 341 -4.12 -0.06 1.82
CA ASN A 341 -4.01 -1.41 2.38
C ASN A 341 -2.66 -2.12 2.16
N ALA A 342 -1.63 -1.44 1.63
CA ALA A 342 -0.34 -2.10 1.36
C ALA A 342 0.38 -2.56 2.64
N ALA A 343 -0.02 -2.04 3.81
CA ALA A 343 0.41 -2.50 5.14
C ALA A 343 0.00 -3.94 5.45
N LEU A 344 -1.03 -4.46 4.78
CA LEU A 344 -1.50 -5.83 4.95
C LEU A 344 -0.69 -6.83 4.11
N ASN A 345 0.04 -6.37 3.09
CA ASN A 345 0.82 -7.25 2.21
C ASN A 345 1.97 -7.93 2.97
N PHE A 346 2.19 -9.20 2.66
CA PHE A 346 3.34 -9.96 3.17
C PHE A 346 4.67 -9.49 2.57
N ARG A 347 4.66 -9.23 1.26
CA ARG A 347 5.79 -8.68 0.47
C ARG A 347 5.23 -7.57 -0.43
N ASN A 348 6.03 -6.54 -0.69
CA ASN A 348 5.62 -5.41 -1.54
C ASN A 348 6.37 -5.37 -2.88
N PHE A 349 5.90 -4.52 -3.80
CA PHE A 349 6.12 -4.57 -5.25
C PHE A 349 5.45 -5.76 -5.95
N TRP A 350 5.26 -5.65 -7.27
CA TRP A 350 4.67 -6.69 -8.12
C TRP A 350 5.46 -8.02 -8.12
N ASP A 351 6.79 -7.96 -8.05
CA ASP A 351 7.68 -9.12 -7.95
C ASP A 351 7.98 -9.54 -6.50
N GLY A 352 7.42 -8.81 -5.54
CA GLY A 352 7.65 -9.04 -4.12
C GLY A 352 9.09 -8.81 -3.67
N ARG A 353 9.92 -8.04 -4.40
CA ARG A 353 11.33 -7.84 -4.01
C ARG A 353 11.50 -7.10 -2.68
N ALA A 354 10.50 -6.30 -2.28
CA ALA A 354 10.48 -5.69 -0.95
C ALA A 354 10.11 -6.75 0.09
N ASN A 355 11.13 -7.10 0.88
CA ASN A 355 11.12 -8.23 1.79
C ASN A 355 10.24 -7.97 3.03
N ASN A 356 9.58 -9.00 3.54
CA ASN A 356 8.84 -8.96 4.81
C ASN A 356 9.72 -8.53 6.00
N VAL A 357 11.02 -8.81 5.92
CA VAL A 357 12.02 -8.42 6.91
C VAL A 357 12.74 -7.16 6.44
N PHE A 358 12.55 -6.05 7.15
CA PHE A 358 13.30 -4.82 6.90
C PHE A 358 14.68 -4.87 7.55
N ASN A 359 15.71 -4.47 6.79
CA ASN A 359 17.11 -4.46 7.20
C ASN A 359 17.64 -3.05 7.55
N GLY A 360 16.80 -2.01 7.46
CA GLY A 360 17.15 -0.63 7.82
C GLY A 360 17.79 0.18 6.69
N VAL A 361 18.12 -0.44 5.56
CA VAL A 361 18.96 0.15 4.50
C VAL A 361 18.29 0.11 3.14
N ASP A 362 17.71 -1.02 2.76
CA ASP A 362 17.22 -1.26 1.41
C ASP A 362 16.03 -2.26 1.37
N PRO A 363 15.42 -2.50 0.20
CA PRO A 363 14.25 -3.37 0.11
C PRO A 363 14.50 -4.86 0.35
N PHE A 364 15.74 -5.33 0.32
CA PHE A 364 16.04 -6.75 0.08
C PHE A 364 16.14 -7.60 1.35
N GLY A 365 15.99 -6.99 2.53
CA GLY A 365 16.05 -7.70 3.81
C GLY A 365 17.38 -8.43 4.01
N LYS A 366 17.34 -9.71 4.38
CA LYS A 366 18.55 -10.52 4.62
C LYS A 366 19.37 -10.83 3.36
N ARG A 367 18.82 -10.57 2.17
CA ARG A 367 19.52 -10.80 0.91
C ARG A 367 20.68 -9.82 0.70
N ASN A 368 20.59 -8.62 1.28
CA ASN A 368 21.76 -7.77 1.47
C ASN A 368 22.45 -8.09 2.81
N SER A 369 23.50 -8.90 2.78
CA SER A 369 24.29 -9.24 3.98
C SER A 369 25.14 -8.07 4.50
N ALA A 370 25.37 -7.04 3.68
CA ALA A 370 26.13 -5.85 4.03
C ALA A 370 25.29 -4.74 4.69
N ALA A 371 23.95 -4.88 4.71
CA ALA A 371 23.08 -3.90 5.35
C ALA A 371 23.36 -3.82 6.86
N LYS A 372 23.74 -2.62 7.32
CA LYS A 372 24.01 -2.30 8.73
C LYS A 372 23.48 -0.91 9.05
N ILE A 373 22.98 -0.76 10.28
CA ILE A 373 22.64 0.54 10.86
C ILE A 373 23.67 0.92 11.92
N MET A 374 23.93 2.21 12.06
CA MET A 374 24.85 2.75 13.06
C MET A 374 24.15 2.90 14.41
N THR A 375 24.80 2.47 15.48
CA THR A 375 24.26 2.60 16.84
C THR A 375 25.24 3.28 17.77
N TYR A 376 24.72 4.02 18.74
CA TYR A 376 25.50 4.78 19.71
C TYR A 376 25.05 4.49 21.13
N ASN A 377 25.99 4.07 21.98
CA ASN A 377 25.71 3.76 23.38
C ASN A 377 26.04 4.92 24.35
N GLY A 378 26.29 6.13 23.83
CA GLY A 378 26.75 7.28 24.62
C GLY A 378 28.27 7.44 24.69
N SER A 379 29.05 6.48 24.17
CA SER A 379 30.51 6.55 24.15
C SER A 379 31.14 6.08 22.83
N LYS A 380 30.56 5.07 22.19
CA LYS A 380 31.12 4.42 21.00
C LYS A 380 30.04 4.15 19.95
N ILE A 381 30.42 4.32 18.68
CA ILE A 381 29.65 3.84 17.53
C ILE A 381 29.90 2.34 17.31
N SER A 382 28.82 1.62 17.06
CA SER A 382 28.79 0.22 16.59
C SER A 382 27.92 0.11 15.34
N TYR A 383 28.04 -1.02 14.64
CA TYR A 383 27.22 -1.34 13.47
C TYR A 383 26.43 -2.61 13.75
N GLU A 384 25.11 -2.55 13.61
CA GLU A 384 24.20 -3.65 13.94
C GLU A 384 23.39 -4.04 12.70
N THR A 385 23.06 -5.33 12.57
CA THR A 385 22.06 -5.79 11.59
C THR A 385 20.67 -5.51 12.17
N LEU A 386 19.75 -5.02 11.33
CA LEU A 386 18.33 -4.93 11.66
C LEU A 386 17.57 -6.12 11.06
N ASP A 387 16.58 -6.63 11.79
CA ASP A 387 15.66 -7.68 11.34
C ASP A 387 14.27 -7.37 11.90
N LEU A 388 13.51 -6.52 11.20
CA LEU A 388 12.14 -6.18 11.55
C LEU A 388 11.17 -6.91 10.61
N ARG A 389 10.57 -7.99 11.09
CA ARG A 389 9.55 -8.75 10.37
C ARG A 389 8.22 -7.99 10.31
N ASN A 390 7.36 -8.29 9.33
CA ASN A 390 6.11 -7.56 9.05
C ASN A 390 6.37 -6.10 8.70
N SER A 391 7.54 -5.82 8.09
CA SER A 391 7.98 -4.47 7.72
C SER A 391 8.25 -4.36 6.22
N ALA A 392 7.47 -5.08 5.41
CA ALA A 392 7.57 -5.04 3.95
C ALA A 392 7.36 -3.63 3.38
N LEU A 393 6.57 -2.79 4.04
CA LEU A 393 6.40 -1.38 3.68
C LEU A 393 7.68 -0.57 3.90
N ALA A 394 8.33 -0.70 5.07
CA ALA A 394 9.60 -0.03 5.31
C ALA A 394 10.68 -0.47 4.32
N SER A 395 10.73 -1.76 3.99
CA SER A 395 11.58 -2.28 2.91
C SER A 395 11.26 -1.60 1.58
N GLN A 396 10.00 -1.60 1.15
CA GLN A 396 9.57 -1.01 -0.11
C GLN A 396 9.94 0.47 -0.23
N ALA A 397 9.68 1.24 0.83
CA ALA A 397 9.84 2.69 0.86
C ALA A 397 11.28 3.15 0.55
N THR A 398 12.29 2.33 0.83
CA THR A 398 13.70 2.67 0.58
C THR A 398 14.11 2.56 -0.89
N GLY A 399 13.37 1.84 -1.73
CA GLY A 399 13.70 1.67 -3.15
C GLY A 399 13.54 2.96 -3.96
N PRO A 400 12.32 3.54 -4.03
CA PRO A 400 12.02 4.69 -4.87
C PRO A 400 12.89 5.91 -4.58
N ALA A 401 13.20 6.16 -3.30
CA ALA A 401 13.91 7.35 -2.84
C ALA A 401 15.32 7.54 -3.44
N VAL A 402 15.94 6.46 -3.92
CA VAL A 402 17.25 6.45 -4.60
C VAL A 402 17.20 5.86 -6.01
N SER A 403 16.00 5.59 -6.53
CA SER A 403 15.80 5.04 -7.87
C SER A 403 16.04 6.13 -8.92
N THR A 404 16.84 5.81 -9.94
CA THR A 404 17.18 6.72 -11.05
C THR A 404 16.05 6.90 -12.05
N LEU A 405 15.03 6.05 -11.98
CA LEU A 405 13.82 6.18 -12.78
C LEU A 405 12.75 6.97 -12.00
N GLU A 406 12.66 6.80 -10.67
CA GLU A 406 11.54 7.31 -9.87
C GLU A 406 11.77 8.71 -9.29
N MET A 407 12.78 8.88 -8.42
CA MET A 407 12.91 10.08 -7.56
C MET A 407 14.32 10.69 -7.50
N ALA A 408 15.37 10.02 -7.97
CA ALA A 408 16.74 10.44 -7.71
C ALA A 408 17.57 10.61 -8.99
N CYS A 409 18.45 11.62 -9.01
CA CYS A 409 19.54 11.64 -9.98
C CYS A 409 20.50 10.46 -9.75
N VAL A 410 21.20 10.05 -10.81
CA VAL A 410 22.26 9.03 -10.75
C VAL A 410 23.27 9.41 -9.66
N ASN A 411 23.79 8.42 -8.94
CA ASN A 411 24.78 8.56 -7.85
C ASN A 411 24.32 9.26 -6.56
N ARG A 412 23.08 9.77 -6.48
CA ARG A 412 22.53 10.31 -5.23
C ARG A 412 22.36 9.19 -4.18
N LYS A 413 22.90 9.38 -2.98
CA LYS A 413 22.82 8.39 -1.90
C LYS A 413 21.69 8.72 -0.92
N PHE A 414 21.27 7.72 -0.15
CA PHE A 414 20.30 7.94 0.92
C PHE A 414 20.79 8.94 1.99
N ALA A 415 22.10 8.95 2.26
CA ALA A 415 22.70 9.92 3.18
C ALA A 415 22.65 11.37 2.65
N ASP A 416 22.72 11.57 1.32
CA ASP A 416 22.52 12.88 0.69
C ASP A 416 21.08 13.37 0.88
N LEU A 417 20.10 12.48 0.70
CA LEU A 417 18.69 12.77 0.99
C LEU A 417 18.49 13.17 2.46
N GLY A 418 19.11 12.43 3.40
CA GLY A 418 19.08 12.80 4.82
C GLY A 418 19.68 14.16 5.09
N LYS A 419 20.86 14.43 4.52
CA LYS A 419 21.57 15.71 4.65
C LYS A 419 20.75 16.87 4.08
N LYS A 420 20.02 16.66 2.99
CA LYS A 420 19.07 17.63 2.41
C LYS A 420 17.90 17.91 3.34
N LEU A 421 17.20 16.87 3.81
CA LEU A 421 15.93 17.03 4.50
C LEU A 421 16.07 17.42 5.97
N ILE A 422 17.03 16.86 6.71
CA ILE A 422 17.10 17.02 8.18
C ILE A 422 17.09 18.50 8.62
N VAL A 423 17.70 19.40 7.84
CA VAL A 423 17.77 20.84 8.15
C VAL A 423 16.56 21.65 7.67
N ARG A 424 15.64 21.04 6.92
CA ARG A 424 14.51 21.71 6.29
C ARG A 424 13.25 21.68 7.15
N GLN A 425 12.41 22.66 6.89
CA GLN A 425 11.00 22.65 7.25
C GLN A 425 10.27 21.60 6.38
N PRO A 426 9.54 20.65 6.96
CA PRO A 426 8.74 19.70 6.18
C PRO A 426 7.67 20.40 5.36
N LEU A 427 7.48 19.95 4.12
CA LEU A 427 6.46 20.46 3.19
C LEU A 427 6.58 21.97 2.91
N ALA A 428 7.79 22.53 2.98
CA ALA A 428 8.03 23.98 2.87
C ALA A 428 7.44 24.62 1.60
N PHE A 429 7.28 23.84 0.53
CA PHE A 429 6.79 24.28 -0.78
C PHE A 429 5.30 23.99 -1.00
N GLN A 430 4.60 23.44 -0.01
CA GLN A 430 3.26 22.90 -0.15
C GLN A 430 2.32 23.46 0.91
N GLN A 431 1.06 23.70 0.53
CA GLN A 431 0.00 24.01 1.48
C GLN A 431 -0.38 22.77 2.30
N VAL A 432 -0.59 22.97 3.59
CA VAL A 432 -1.17 21.96 4.50
C VAL A 432 -2.56 22.43 4.89
N HIS A 433 -3.55 21.55 4.74
CA HIS A 433 -4.92 21.88 5.05
C HIS A 433 -5.11 22.16 6.55
N ALA A 434 -5.94 23.15 6.91
CA ALA A 434 -6.16 23.51 8.31
C ALA A 434 -6.85 22.40 9.13
N GLN A 435 -7.62 21.55 8.45
CA GLN A 435 -8.24 20.35 9.01
C GLN A 435 -7.59 19.04 8.51
N ASP A 436 -6.32 19.03 8.10
CA ASP A 436 -5.60 17.77 7.82
C ASP A 436 -5.63 16.86 9.07
N SER A 437 -5.94 15.57 8.89
CA SER A 437 -6.17 14.64 9.99
C SER A 437 -4.93 14.34 10.84
N VAL A 438 -3.73 14.55 10.30
CA VAL A 438 -2.44 14.23 10.92
C VAL A 438 -1.59 15.48 11.10
N LEU A 439 -1.55 16.36 10.10
CA LEU A 439 -0.60 17.47 10.01
C LEU A 439 -1.15 18.78 10.59
N ALA A 440 -2.47 18.90 10.84
CA ALA A 440 -3.07 20.17 11.25
C ALA A 440 -2.43 20.77 12.52
N SER A 441 -2.07 19.94 13.51
CA SER A 441 -1.41 20.41 14.74
C SER A 441 0.02 20.91 14.53
N TYR A 442 0.64 20.51 13.42
CA TYR A 442 1.98 20.94 13.03
C TYR A 442 1.94 21.99 11.91
N ARG A 443 0.77 22.40 11.43
CA ARG A 443 0.65 23.35 10.32
C ARG A 443 1.28 24.69 10.69
N ASN A 444 2.11 25.23 9.80
CA ASN A 444 2.65 26.58 9.95
C ASN A 444 1.52 27.62 9.89
N SER A 445 1.66 28.76 10.59
CA SER A 445 0.63 29.82 10.58
C SER A 445 0.37 30.39 9.18
N SER A 446 1.38 30.43 8.32
CA SER A 446 1.25 30.80 6.90
C SER A 446 0.43 29.81 6.06
N GLY A 447 0.23 28.59 6.57
CA GLY A 447 -0.37 27.46 5.86
C GLY A 447 0.59 26.63 5.01
N LYS A 448 1.77 27.15 4.72
CA LYS A 448 2.81 26.42 3.99
C LYS A 448 3.76 25.70 4.93
N GLY A 449 3.90 24.40 4.71
CA GLY A 449 4.76 23.53 5.51
C GLY A 449 4.36 23.41 6.98
N LEU A 450 5.24 22.77 7.74
CA LEU A 450 5.03 22.51 9.17
C LEU A 450 5.81 23.47 10.07
N ASN A 451 5.39 23.70 11.30
CA ASN A 451 6.04 24.55 12.31
C ASN A 451 7.18 23.83 13.06
N THR A 452 7.93 22.98 12.35
CA THR A 452 8.98 22.13 12.92
C THR A 452 10.07 21.86 11.86
N THR A 453 11.08 21.06 12.20
CA THR A 453 12.09 20.56 11.26
C THR A 453 12.05 19.04 11.19
N TYR A 454 12.55 18.46 10.09
CA TYR A 454 12.74 17.02 10.00
C TYR A 454 13.65 16.48 11.11
N ARG A 455 14.72 17.19 11.47
CA ARG A 455 15.57 16.86 12.63
C ARG A 455 14.75 16.69 13.90
N ALA A 456 13.92 17.68 14.23
CA ALA A 456 13.13 17.65 15.45
C ALA A 456 12.09 16.52 15.44
N LEU A 457 11.44 16.25 14.30
CA LEU A 457 10.51 15.12 14.16
C LEU A 457 11.22 13.77 14.32
N ILE A 458 12.41 13.59 13.73
CA ILE A 458 13.21 12.37 13.90
C ILE A 458 13.61 12.19 15.37
N GLN A 459 14.10 13.25 16.01
CA GLN A 459 14.51 13.21 17.43
C GLN A 459 13.34 12.90 18.37
N LYS A 460 12.14 13.34 18.03
CA LYS A 460 10.91 13.04 18.77
C LYS A 460 10.45 11.59 18.53
N ALA A 461 10.44 11.15 17.28
CA ALA A 461 9.88 9.85 16.88
C ALA A 461 10.79 8.67 17.22
N PHE A 462 12.12 8.83 17.12
CA PHE A 462 13.07 7.71 17.15
C PHE A 462 14.01 7.73 18.35
N ASN A 463 14.38 6.53 18.79
CA ASN A 463 15.34 6.32 19.87
C ASN A 463 16.71 6.97 19.56
N SER A 464 17.24 7.74 20.51
CA SER A 464 18.49 8.50 20.37
C SER A 464 19.73 7.65 20.08
N LYS A 465 19.69 6.34 20.38
CA LYS A 465 20.69 5.35 19.97
C LYS A 465 21.03 5.42 18.48
N TYR A 466 20.09 5.83 17.63
CA TYR A 466 20.23 5.81 16.16
C TYR A 466 20.61 7.15 15.53
N TRP A 467 20.64 8.26 16.28
CA TRP A 467 20.90 9.57 15.68
C TRP A 467 21.78 10.53 16.50
N ASN A 468 22.08 10.21 17.76
CA ASN A 468 22.70 11.16 18.71
C ASN A 468 24.23 11.05 18.83
N ALA A 469 24.91 10.30 17.97
CA ALA A 469 26.37 10.23 18.01
C ALA A 469 27.01 11.52 17.49
N PRO A 470 27.96 12.11 18.24
CA PRO A 470 28.74 13.24 17.76
C PRO A 470 29.83 12.78 16.79
N GLY A 471 30.05 13.54 15.73
CA GLY A 471 31.17 13.35 14.81
C GLY A 471 30.75 13.25 13.34
N ASP A 472 31.77 13.11 12.50
CA ASP A 472 31.65 12.88 11.06
C ASP A 472 32.05 11.43 10.74
N TYR A 473 31.22 10.76 9.96
CA TYR A 473 31.39 9.38 9.53
C TYR A 473 31.30 9.33 8.01
N SER A 474 32.46 9.58 7.39
CA SER A 474 32.61 9.63 5.92
C SER A 474 31.83 10.76 5.25
N GLY A 475 31.84 11.96 5.85
CA GLY A 475 31.19 13.16 5.33
C GLY A 475 29.73 13.37 5.79
N TYR A 476 29.26 12.51 6.69
CA TYR A 476 27.89 12.48 7.19
C TYR A 476 27.82 12.25 8.71
N SER A 477 26.82 12.82 9.35
CA SER A 477 26.44 12.48 10.72
C SER A 477 25.85 11.07 10.82
N GLN A 478 25.67 10.56 12.05
CA GLN A 478 24.96 9.29 12.25
C GLN A 478 23.51 9.35 11.74
N MET A 479 22.81 10.47 11.97
CA MET A 479 21.42 10.65 11.54
C MET A 479 21.27 10.59 10.02
N GLU A 480 22.24 11.14 9.28
CA GLU A 480 22.27 11.11 7.82
C GLU A 480 22.60 9.71 7.29
N ASN A 481 23.59 9.02 7.86
CA ASN A 481 23.92 7.65 7.49
C ASN A 481 22.76 6.67 7.75
N ASN A 482 22.01 6.87 8.83
CA ASN A 482 20.84 6.05 9.18
C ASN A 482 19.53 6.56 8.54
N PHE A 483 19.56 7.49 7.61
CA PHE A 483 18.33 8.14 7.15
C PHE A 483 17.32 7.17 6.53
N SER A 484 17.79 6.10 5.88
CA SER A 484 16.95 5.01 5.34
C SER A 484 16.11 4.31 6.41
N LEU A 485 16.63 4.17 7.64
CA LEU A 485 15.89 3.60 8.77
C LEU A 485 14.71 4.49 9.15
N PHE A 486 14.94 5.79 9.30
CA PHE A 486 13.90 6.75 9.68
C PHE A 486 12.85 6.89 8.58
N TRP A 487 13.31 6.98 7.33
CA TRP A 487 12.46 7.04 6.14
C TRP A 487 11.52 5.83 6.05
N GLY A 488 12.08 4.61 6.05
CA GLY A 488 11.31 3.39 5.90
C GLY A 488 10.29 3.19 7.02
N LEU A 489 10.71 3.34 8.28
CA LEU A 489 9.84 3.12 9.43
C LEU A 489 8.77 4.21 9.61
N ALA A 490 9.09 5.48 9.31
CA ALA A 490 8.09 6.54 9.37
C ALA A 490 7.05 6.38 8.26
N LEU A 491 7.48 6.06 7.03
CA LEU A 491 6.56 5.78 5.91
C LEU A 491 5.68 4.56 6.17
N GLN A 492 6.22 3.50 6.78
CA GLN A 492 5.42 2.38 7.24
C GLN A 492 4.40 2.83 8.30
N ALA A 493 4.82 3.57 9.31
CA ALA A 493 3.91 4.04 10.37
C ALA A 493 2.74 4.87 9.81
N TYR A 494 2.99 5.72 8.81
CA TYR A 494 1.93 6.46 8.10
C TYR A 494 1.05 5.53 7.26
N GLN A 495 1.62 4.68 6.42
CA GLN A 495 0.86 3.80 5.53
C GLN A 495 0.07 2.71 6.28
N ASP A 496 0.48 2.34 7.49
CA ASP A 496 -0.29 1.49 8.42
C ASP A 496 -1.65 2.12 8.81
N THR A 497 -1.84 3.43 8.59
CA THR A 497 -3.11 4.12 8.85
C THR A 497 -4.06 4.10 7.65
N LEU A 498 -3.57 3.76 6.46
CA LEU A 498 -4.28 3.91 5.19
C LEU A 498 -5.06 2.63 4.85
N ILE A 499 -6.02 2.30 5.72
CA ILE A 499 -6.86 1.09 5.63
C ILE A 499 -8.26 1.46 5.13
N SER A 500 -8.71 0.81 4.06
CA SER A 500 -10.02 1.06 3.40
C SER A 500 -11.04 -0.03 3.73
N ASP A 501 -11.51 0.00 4.96
CA ASP A 501 -12.39 -0.97 5.61
C ASP A 501 -13.87 -0.53 5.72
N GLU A 502 -14.28 0.53 5.01
CA GLU A 502 -15.66 1.05 5.01
C GLU A 502 -16.29 1.00 3.60
N THR A 503 -16.09 -0.10 2.89
CA THR A 503 -16.74 -0.31 1.58
C THR A 503 -18.21 -0.75 1.76
N PRO A 504 -19.08 -0.56 0.75
CA PRO A 504 -20.43 -1.17 0.74
C PRO A 504 -20.43 -2.68 0.99
N TYR A 505 -19.36 -3.38 0.59
CA TYR A 505 -19.19 -4.79 0.90
C TYR A 505 -18.93 -5.05 2.40
N ASP A 506 -18.12 -4.22 3.07
CA ASP A 506 -17.86 -4.37 4.51
C ASP A 506 -19.16 -4.25 5.30
N ASP A 507 -19.99 -3.24 4.99
CA ASP A 507 -21.32 -3.07 5.60
C ASP A 507 -22.22 -4.30 5.37
N TYR A 508 -22.18 -4.87 4.15
CA TYR A 508 -22.93 -6.08 3.82
C TYR A 508 -22.44 -7.32 4.60
N ALA A 509 -21.13 -7.46 4.75
CA ALA A 509 -20.49 -8.53 5.51
C ALA A 509 -20.78 -8.40 7.02
N GLU A 510 -20.93 -7.18 7.54
CA GLU A 510 -21.34 -6.90 8.93
C GLU A 510 -22.86 -7.05 9.18
N GLY A 511 -23.64 -7.37 8.13
CA GLY A 511 -25.05 -7.74 8.26
C GLY A 511 -26.03 -6.77 7.60
N ASN A 512 -25.59 -5.62 7.10
CA ASN A 512 -26.45 -4.71 6.34
C ASN A 512 -26.70 -5.24 4.92
N LYS A 513 -27.68 -6.15 4.78
CA LYS A 513 -28.01 -6.80 3.49
C LYS A 513 -28.50 -5.83 2.41
N GLY A 514 -28.80 -4.58 2.76
CA GLY A 514 -29.16 -3.51 1.83
C GLY A 514 -27.96 -2.74 1.24
N ALA A 515 -26.74 -2.94 1.76
CA ALA A 515 -25.56 -2.20 1.30
C ALA A 515 -25.09 -2.60 -0.11
N LEU A 516 -25.40 -3.84 -0.55
CA LEU A 516 -25.16 -4.28 -1.92
C LEU A 516 -26.43 -4.23 -2.77
N SER A 517 -26.29 -3.78 -4.02
CA SER A 517 -27.31 -3.94 -5.05
C SER A 517 -27.52 -5.41 -5.41
N ASP A 518 -28.66 -5.75 -6.02
CA ASP A 518 -28.93 -7.14 -6.43
C ASP A 518 -27.94 -7.63 -7.50
N ALA A 519 -27.44 -6.73 -8.35
CA ALA A 519 -26.37 -7.04 -9.30
C ALA A 519 -25.06 -7.37 -8.58
N ALA A 520 -24.67 -6.57 -7.59
CA ALA A 520 -23.46 -6.82 -6.80
C ALA A 520 -23.54 -8.12 -5.99
N LYS A 521 -24.74 -8.50 -5.48
CA LYS A 521 -24.96 -9.79 -4.82
C LYS A 521 -24.74 -10.96 -5.77
N ARG A 522 -25.34 -10.91 -6.98
CA ARG A 522 -25.07 -11.93 -8.03
C ARG A 522 -23.60 -11.93 -8.45
N GLY A 523 -22.98 -10.76 -8.50
CA GLY A 523 -21.55 -10.61 -8.77
C GLY A 523 -20.66 -11.27 -7.73
N LEU A 524 -21.01 -11.17 -6.44
CA LEU A 524 -20.35 -11.87 -5.34
C LEU A 524 -20.51 -13.39 -5.48
N ASP A 525 -21.70 -13.87 -5.82
CA ASP A 525 -21.94 -15.30 -6.08
C ASP A 525 -21.09 -15.81 -7.25
N ILE A 526 -20.92 -15.00 -8.31
CA ILE A 526 -20.03 -15.31 -9.42
C ILE A 526 -18.56 -15.27 -8.97
N PHE A 527 -18.15 -14.25 -8.22
CA PHE A 527 -16.78 -14.10 -7.72
C PHE A 527 -16.31 -15.32 -6.92
N ILE A 528 -17.20 -15.87 -6.08
CA ILE A 528 -16.96 -17.04 -5.24
C ILE A 528 -17.12 -18.34 -6.03
N GLY A 529 -18.22 -18.45 -6.77
CA GLY A 529 -18.60 -19.61 -7.57
C GLY A 529 -17.95 -19.54 -8.94
N LYS A 530 -18.77 -19.39 -10.00
CA LYS A 530 -18.40 -19.58 -11.41
C LYS A 530 -17.13 -18.86 -11.89
N GLY A 531 -16.82 -17.70 -11.32
CA GLY A 531 -15.65 -16.89 -11.66
C GLY A 531 -14.36 -17.31 -10.95
N HIS A 532 -14.45 -18.06 -9.85
CA HIS A 532 -13.32 -18.57 -9.06
C HIS A 532 -12.29 -17.53 -8.61
N CYS A 533 -12.67 -16.26 -8.59
CA CYS A 533 -11.78 -15.16 -8.27
C CYS A 533 -11.24 -15.29 -6.84
N ILE A 534 -12.08 -15.81 -5.92
CA ILE A 534 -11.76 -16.05 -4.51
C ILE A 534 -10.56 -16.99 -4.29
N SER A 535 -10.22 -17.86 -5.25
CA SER A 535 -9.10 -18.79 -5.12
C SER A 535 -7.76 -18.07 -4.97
N CYS A 536 -7.60 -16.92 -5.64
CA CYS A 536 -6.41 -16.08 -5.55
C CYS A 536 -6.69 -14.81 -4.73
N HIS A 537 -7.90 -14.25 -4.81
CA HIS A 537 -8.34 -13.05 -4.11
C HIS A 537 -9.11 -13.39 -2.83
N SER A 538 -8.47 -14.15 -1.95
CA SER A 538 -9.07 -14.69 -0.72
C SER A 538 -9.01 -13.72 0.46
N GLY A 539 -9.77 -14.04 1.52
CA GLY A 539 -9.77 -13.29 2.78
C GLY A 539 -10.46 -11.93 2.68
N SER A 540 -10.58 -11.23 3.82
CA SER A 540 -11.20 -9.90 3.90
C SER A 540 -10.43 -8.84 3.10
N GLU A 541 -9.14 -9.08 2.86
CA GLU A 541 -8.24 -8.25 2.06
C GLU A 541 -8.44 -8.41 0.55
N PHE A 542 -9.18 -9.44 0.12
CA PHE A 542 -9.31 -9.83 -1.30
C PHE A 542 -7.98 -10.06 -2.01
N THR A 543 -7.02 -10.65 -1.29
CA THR A 543 -5.73 -11.07 -1.83
C THR A 543 -5.12 -12.16 -0.96
N SER A 544 -4.68 -13.24 -1.60
CA SER A 544 -3.86 -14.26 -0.94
C SER A 544 -2.47 -13.75 -0.54
N ALA A 545 -2.03 -12.58 -1.01
CA ALA A 545 -0.72 -12.00 -0.68
C ALA A 545 -0.68 -11.25 0.66
N ALA A 546 -1.81 -11.16 1.37
CA ALA A 546 -1.86 -10.54 2.69
C ALA A 546 -1.18 -11.41 3.75
N THR A 547 -0.59 -10.78 4.77
CA THR A 547 0.12 -11.46 5.87
C THR A 547 -0.78 -12.43 6.63
N SER A 548 -2.08 -12.10 6.79
CA SER A 548 -3.07 -12.99 7.42
C SER A 548 -3.28 -14.31 6.65
N GLN A 549 -3.02 -14.29 5.35
CA GLN A 549 -3.18 -15.43 4.45
C GLN A 549 -1.89 -16.26 4.33
N GLN A 550 -0.74 -15.70 4.73
CA GLN A 550 0.59 -16.31 4.60
C GLN A 550 1.01 -16.98 5.91
N LYS A 551 0.70 -18.27 6.06
CA LYS A 551 1.03 -19.06 7.25
C LYS A 551 2.47 -19.57 7.21
N GLU A 552 3.44 -18.70 7.54
CA GLU A 552 4.88 -19.01 7.44
C GLU A 552 5.37 -20.25 8.25
N ASN A 553 4.61 -20.75 9.23
CA ASN A 553 5.02 -21.84 10.13
C ASN A 553 4.11 -23.09 10.10
N GLU A 554 3.13 -23.17 9.19
CA GLU A 554 2.10 -24.23 9.16
C GLU A 554 1.87 -24.77 7.75
N GLU A 555 0.93 -25.73 7.64
CA GLU A 555 0.30 -26.21 6.40
C GLU A 555 -0.27 -25.06 5.55
N GLY A 556 -0.02 -25.05 4.24
CA GLY A 556 -0.37 -23.90 3.39
C GLY A 556 0.67 -22.78 3.36
N GLY A 557 1.98 -23.08 3.35
CA GLY A 557 3.06 -22.13 3.62
C GLY A 557 3.39 -21.15 2.47
N LEU A 558 4.58 -20.55 2.54
CA LEU A 558 5.08 -19.59 1.52
C LEU A 558 5.37 -20.23 0.15
N ILE A 559 5.50 -21.56 0.12
CA ILE A 559 5.75 -22.36 -1.08
C ILE A 559 4.68 -23.44 -1.13
N GLU A 560 4.10 -23.64 -2.31
CA GLU A 560 3.07 -24.63 -2.56
C GLU A 560 3.40 -25.48 -3.79
N ARG A 561 2.59 -26.52 -4.01
CA ARG A 561 2.73 -27.46 -5.13
C ARG A 561 1.41 -27.64 -5.86
N MET A 562 1.46 -27.59 -7.19
CA MET A 562 0.28 -27.69 -8.05
C MET A 562 0.52 -28.56 -9.28
N TYR A 563 -0.57 -29.02 -9.92
CA TYR A 563 -0.53 -29.58 -11.26
C TYR A 563 -0.67 -28.46 -12.29
N MET A 564 0.31 -28.31 -13.17
CA MET A 564 0.23 -27.37 -14.30
C MET A 564 -0.78 -27.84 -15.36
N GLY A 565 -1.15 -26.97 -16.29
CA GLY A 565 -2.09 -27.30 -17.38
C GLY A 565 -1.68 -28.48 -18.29
N ASN A 566 -0.40 -28.89 -18.26
CA ASN A 566 0.10 -30.07 -18.97
C ASN A 566 0.12 -31.36 -18.12
N GLY A 567 -0.46 -31.34 -16.91
CA GLY A 567 -0.51 -32.45 -15.97
C GLY A 567 0.80 -32.72 -15.21
N LYS A 568 1.86 -31.93 -15.42
CA LYS A 568 3.11 -32.05 -14.66
C LYS A 568 3.01 -31.29 -13.34
N LEU A 569 3.69 -31.79 -12.32
CA LEU A 569 3.80 -31.13 -11.02
C LEU A 569 4.80 -29.97 -11.09
N ALA A 570 4.47 -28.88 -10.42
CA ALA A 570 5.34 -27.75 -10.22
C ALA A 570 5.22 -27.22 -8.79
N ILE A 571 6.30 -26.63 -8.30
CA ILE A 571 6.32 -25.82 -7.09
C ILE A 571 6.31 -24.35 -7.43
N TYR A 572 5.73 -23.53 -6.56
CA TYR A 572 5.56 -22.10 -6.79
C TYR A 572 5.48 -21.32 -5.48
N ASP A 573 5.71 -20.01 -5.57
CA ASP A 573 5.55 -19.09 -4.46
C ASP A 573 4.06 -18.77 -4.31
N ARG A 574 3.47 -19.12 -3.16
CA ARG A 574 2.04 -18.86 -2.91
C ARG A 574 1.74 -17.37 -3.06
N ALA A 575 0.59 -17.04 -3.66
CA ALA A 575 0.15 -15.68 -3.98
C ALA A 575 0.97 -14.94 -5.07
N PHE A 576 1.80 -15.65 -5.82
CA PHE A 576 2.43 -15.16 -7.05
C PHE A 576 2.03 -16.04 -8.22
N TYR A 577 1.34 -15.47 -9.20
CA TYR A 577 0.78 -16.24 -10.32
C TYR A 577 1.11 -15.60 -11.66
N ASN A 578 1.41 -16.45 -12.65
CA ASN A 578 1.49 -16.02 -14.04
C ASN A 578 0.11 -16.25 -14.67
N ILE A 579 -0.65 -15.18 -14.85
CA ILE A 579 -2.00 -15.23 -15.43
C ILE A 579 -2.02 -15.01 -16.94
N GLY A 580 -0.85 -14.88 -17.59
CA GLY A 580 -0.74 -14.68 -19.02
C GLY A 580 -1.17 -13.28 -19.49
N VAL A 581 -0.85 -12.23 -18.73
CA VAL A 581 -1.00 -10.83 -19.17
C VAL A 581 -0.04 -10.51 -20.31
N THR A 582 1.22 -10.94 -20.16
CA THR A 582 2.35 -10.78 -21.10
C THR A 582 3.04 -12.13 -21.33
N PRO A 583 3.84 -12.29 -22.40
CA PRO A 583 4.77 -13.41 -22.52
C PRO A 583 5.78 -13.42 -21.37
N THR A 584 6.03 -14.60 -20.79
CA THR A 584 6.90 -14.80 -19.62
C THR A 584 8.30 -14.17 -19.74
N ASN A 585 8.89 -14.18 -20.93
CA ASN A 585 10.24 -13.66 -21.15
C ASN A 585 10.31 -12.12 -21.18
N GLN A 586 9.18 -11.42 -21.19
CA GLN A 586 9.16 -9.96 -21.17
C GLN A 586 9.34 -9.40 -19.76
N ASP A 587 8.88 -10.13 -18.75
CA ASP A 587 9.11 -9.78 -17.35
C ASP A 587 9.01 -11.04 -16.50
N LEU A 588 10.11 -11.43 -15.87
CA LEU A 588 10.18 -12.64 -15.06
C LEU A 588 9.45 -12.52 -13.71
N GLY A 589 9.07 -11.31 -13.28
CA GLY A 589 8.41 -11.08 -12.00
C GLY A 589 9.23 -11.63 -10.83
N VAL A 590 8.59 -12.42 -9.96
CA VAL A 590 9.26 -13.07 -8.82
C VAL A 590 10.28 -14.15 -9.23
N GLY A 591 10.24 -14.59 -10.50
CA GLY A 591 11.23 -15.47 -11.07
C GLY A 591 12.61 -14.83 -11.26
N ALA A 592 12.71 -13.50 -11.17
CA ALA A 592 13.97 -12.78 -11.31
C ALA A 592 14.93 -12.97 -10.10
N LYS A 593 16.11 -12.34 -10.21
CA LYS A 593 17.11 -12.25 -9.14
C LYS A 593 17.22 -10.81 -8.64
N ASP A 594 17.62 -10.65 -7.38
CA ASP A 594 18.00 -9.35 -6.84
C ASP A 594 19.37 -8.87 -7.38
N PRO A 595 19.78 -7.62 -7.09
CA PRO A 595 21.09 -7.09 -7.51
C PRO A 595 22.31 -7.85 -6.97
N PHE A 596 22.15 -8.68 -5.94
CA PHE A 596 23.21 -9.51 -5.35
C PHE A 596 23.27 -10.90 -5.98
N GLY A 597 22.38 -11.21 -6.92
CA GLY A 597 22.29 -12.49 -7.61
C GLY A 597 21.48 -13.56 -6.87
N ASN A 598 20.80 -13.22 -5.77
CA ASN A 598 19.93 -14.16 -5.08
C ASN A 598 18.56 -14.25 -5.78
N PRO A 599 17.93 -15.43 -5.86
CA PRO A 599 16.57 -15.55 -6.37
C PRO A 599 15.55 -14.78 -5.53
N LEU A 600 14.64 -14.04 -6.17
CA LEU A 600 13.52 -13.41 -5.46
C LEU A 600 12.50 -14.44 -4.97
N SER A 601 12.34 -15.54 -5.72
CA SER A 601 11.44 -16.63 -5.41
C SER A 601 11.94 -17.51 -4.27
N PHE A 602 11.05 -17.79 -3.33
CA PHE A 602 11.26 -18.74 -2.25
C PHE A 602 11.39 -20.17 -2.78
N SER A 603 10.60 -20.54 -3.78
CA SER A 603 10.67 -21.84 -4.46
C SER A 603 12.04 -22.07 -5.09
N LYS A 604 12.60 -21.07 -5.80
CA LYS A 604 13.96 -21.15 -6.35
C LYS A 604 15.01 -21.30 -5.25
N GLN A 605 14.90 -20.53 -4.15
CA GLN A 605 15.81 -20.66 -3.01
C GLN A 605 15.76 -22.05 -2.37
N TYR A 606 14.56 -22.61 -2.21
CA TYR A 606 14.37 -23.96 -1.65
C TYR A 606 15.00 -25.05 -2.54
N ILE A 607 14.78 -24.99 -3.86
CA ILE A 607 15.33 -25.97 -4.81
C ILE A 607 16.85 -25.88 -4.94
N ASP A 608 17.38 -24.66 -4.97
CA ASP A 608 18.81 -24.43 -5.07
C ASP A 608 19.55 -24.70 -3.75
N SER A 609 18.82 -25.01 -2.67
CA SER A 609 19.32 -25.09 -1.29
C SER A 609 20.07 -23.82 -0.86
N LYS A 610 19.60 -22.65 -1.31
CA LYS A 610 20.16 -21.33 -1.03
C LYS A 610 19.17 -20.50 -0.21
N PHE A 611 19.08 -20.82 1.08
CA PHE A 611 18.17 -20.17 2.04
C PHE A 611 18.72 -18.83 2.52
N VAL A 612 18.45 -17.78 1.75
CA VAL A 612 18.83 -16.41 2.12
C VAL A 612 17.72 -15.76 2.96
N ASP A 613 16.47 -16.07 2.62
CA ASP A 613 15.31 -15.68 3.40
C ASP A 613 14.95 -16.72 4.47
N PRO A 614 14.29 -16.29 5.57
CA PRO A 614 13.84 -17.19 6.63
C PRO A 614 12.59 -17.98 6.20
N ILE A 615 12.76 -18.91 5.26
CA ILE A 615 11.68 -19.75 4.73
C ILE A 615 11.58 -21.04 5.55
N LYS A 616 10.38 -21.42 5.96
CA LYS A 616 10.09 -22.76 6.48
C LYS A 616 9.16 -23.49 5.52
N VAL A 617 9.50 -24.74 5.22
CA VAL A 617 8.75 -25.56 4.25
C VAL A 617 8.48 -26.92 4.87
N ASN A 618 7.21 -27.30 4.87
CA ASN A 618 6.78 -28.66 5.16
C ASN A 618 6.10 -29.23 3.91
N PRO A 619 6.77 -30.07 3.11
CA PRO A 619 6.18 -30.61 1.88
C PRO A 619 4.96 -31.51 2.11
N CYS A 620 4.80 -32.07 3.31
CA CYS A 620 3.67 -32.94 3.64
C CYS A 620 2.36 -32.17 3.81
N THR A 621 2.44 -30.86 3.86
CA THR A 621 1.32 -29.96 4.08
C THR A 621 1.02 -29.09 2.86
N PHE A 622 1.49 -29.50 1.68
CA PHE A 622 1.12 -28.86 0.43
C PHE A 622 -0.29 -29.27 0.03
N ASP A 623 -1.01 -28.38 -0.66
CA ASP A 623 -2.34 -28.66 -1.23
C ASP A 623 -2.34 -29.92 -2.12
N VAL A 624 -1.22 -30.18 -2.81
CA VAL A 624 -0.91 -31.47 -3.47
C VAL A 624 0.16 -32.22 -2.66
N PRO A 625 -0.23 -32.99 -1.62
CA PRO A 625 0.71 -33.58 -0.67
C PRO A 625 1.51 -34.73 -1.29
N PHE A 626 2.66 -35.03 -0.66
CA PHE A 626 3.39 -36.27 -0.92
C PHE A 626 2.61 -37.48 -0.38
N SER A 627 2.90 -38.69 -0.89
CA SER A 627 2.23 -39.89 -0.38
C SER A 627 2.49 -40.07 1.12
N SER A 628 1.51 -40.60 1.85
CA SER A 628 1.60 -40.82 3.31
C SER A 628 2.80 -41.67 3.72
N LEU A 629 3.18 -42.64 2.87
CA LEU A 629 4.39 -43.42 3.05
C LEU A 629 5.66 -42.55 3.03
N LEU A 630 5.76 -41.57 2.11
CA LEU A 630 6.90 -40.66 2.03
C LEU A 630 6.92 -39.71 3.24
N CYS A 631 5.77 -39.19 3.66
CA CYS A 631 5.66 -38.32 4.83
C CYS A 631 6.04 -38.98 6.16
N SER A 632 6.08 -40.32 6.20
CA SER A 632 6.50 -41.10 7.38
C SER A 632 8.03 -41.19 7.55
N TYR A 633 8.82 -40.79 6.53
CA TYR A 633 10.29 -40.91 6.50
C TYR A 633 11.00 -39.55 6.33
N SER A 634 10.36 -38.44 6.71
CA SER A 634 10.95 -37.09 6.61
C SER A 634 12.30 -36.98 7.35
N PRO A 635 13.35 -36.31 6.80
CA PRO A 635 13.31 -35.36 5.68
C PRO A 635 14.41 -35.64 4.62
N LEU A 636 14.14 -36.43 3.57
CA LEU A 636 15.10 -36.65 2.47
C LEU A 636 14.44 -36.68 1.08
N PHE A 637 13.47 -35.80 0.80
CA PHE A 637 12.91 -35.69 -0.55
C PHE A 637 13.43 -34.45 -1.25
N SER A 638 14.14 -34.67 -2.35
CA SER A 638 14.66 -33.60 -3.19
C SER A 638 13.59 -33.19 -4.20
N LEU A 639 13.03 -31.99 -4.03
CA LEU A 639 12.15 -31.36 -5.02
C LEU A 639 12.91 -30.91 -6.28
N LYS A 640 14.23 -31.16 -6.36
CA LYS A 640 15.14 -30.67 -7.41
C LYS A 640 14.73 -30.98 -8.85
N TYR A 641 13.91 -32.01 -9.05
CA TYR A 641 13.45 -32.44 -10.38
C TYR A 641 12.05 -31.92 -10.73
N GLU A 642 11.36 -31.26 -9.80
CA GLU A 642 10.08 -30.64 -10.09
C GLU A 642 10.28 -29.31 -10.83
N LYS A 643 9.30 -28.98 -11.67
CA LYS A 643 9.27 -27.68 -12.32
C LYS A 643 9.10 -26.59 -11.25
N ILE A 644 9.72 -25.43 -11.46
CA ILE A 644 9.48 -24.24 -10.67
C ILE A 644 8.64 -23.27 -11.51
N ALA A 645 7.40 -23.01 -11.12
CA ALA A 645 6.43 -22.20 -11.86
C ALA A 645 6.35 -20.78 -11.29
N VAL A 646 7.43 -20.01 -11.42
CA VAL A 646 7.55 -18.65 -10.84
C VAL A 646 7.96 -17.58 -11.85
N ASP A 647 8.32 -17.98 -13.07
CA ASP A 647 8.70 -17.03 -14.11
C ASP A 647 7.45 -16.38 -14.70
N GLY A 648 7.45 -15.05 -14.77
CA GLY A 648 6.30 -14.24 -15.16
C GLY A 648 5.18 -14.22 -14.12
N ALA A 649 5.47 -14.64 -12.89
CA ALA A 649 4.50 -14.63 -11.79
C ALA A 649 4.61 -13.34 -10.97
N PHE A 650 3.46 -12.77 -10.63
CA PHE A 650 3.34 -11.50 -9.92
C PHE A 650 2.42 -11.64 -8.71
N LYS A 651 2.70 -10.82 -7.69
CA LYS A 651 1.92 -10.73 -6.46
C LYS A 651 0.45 -10.47 -6.78
N VAL A 652 -0.46 -11.23 -6.19
CA VAL A 652 -1.90 -10.96 -6.28
C VAL A 652 -2.21 -9.60 -5.67
N PRO A 653 -2.74 -8.63 -6.43
CA PRO A 653 -3.16 -7.35 -5.88
C PRO A 653 -4.44 -7.51 -5.06
N GLY A 654 -4.62 -6.69 -4.02
CA GLY A 654 -5.93 -6.52 -3.40
C GLY A 654 -6.93 -5.89 -4.37
N LEU A 655 -8.21 -6.22 -4.25
CA LEU A 655 -9.26 -5.71 -5.14
C LEU A 655 -10.03 -4.50 -4.60
N ARG A 656 -9.75 -4.11 -3.35
CA ARG A 656 -10.35 -2.92 -2.74
C ARG A 656 -9.93 -1.67 -3.51
N ASN A 657 -10.90 -0.80 -3.78
CA ASN A 657 -10.77 0.42 -4.59
C ASN A 657 -10.34 0.21 -6.05
N ALA A 658 -10.42 -1.01 -6.61
CA ALA A 658 -9.99 -1.28 -7.99
C ALA A 658 -10.66 -0.37 -9.03
N THR A 659 -11.88 0.10 -8.78
CA THR A 659 -12.59 1.09 -9.62
C THR A 659 -11.78 2.36 -9.86
N LEU A 660 -10.98 2.79 -8.88
CA LEU A 660 -10.25 4.06 -8.90
C LEU A 660 -8.77 3.91 -9.28
N THR A 661 -8.31 2.68 -9.55
CA THR A 661 -6.88 2.37 -9.67
C THR A 661 -6.48 1.83 -11.04
N GLY A 662 -7.18 2.22 -12.10
CA GLY A 662 -6.76 1.93 -13.47
C GLY A 662 -5.59 2.83 -13.92
N PRO A 663 -4.83 2.45 -14.97
CA PRO A 663 -5.00 1.23 -15.75
C PRO A 663 -4.55 -0.03 -15.00
N TYR A 664 -4.99 -1.19 -15.48
CA TYR A 664 -4.93 -2.46 -14.73
C TYR A 664 -3.80 -3.40 -15.16
N PHE A 665 -3.48 -4.35 -14.27
CA PHE A 665 -2.36 -5.30 -14.33
C PHE A 665 -0.99 -4.66 -14.10
N HIS A 666 0.02 -5.49 -13.86
CA HIS A 666 1.40 -5.04 -13.60
C HIS A 666 2.02 -4.21 -14.74
N ASN A 667 1.45 -4.25 -15.94
CA ASN A 667 1.91 -3.49 -17.11
C ASN A 667 0.91 -2.40 -17.56
N GLY A 668 -0.20 -2.22 -16.85
CA GLY A 668 -1.21 -1.21 -17.20
C GLY A 668 -1.91 -1.49 -18.53
N SER A 669 -2.13 -2.75 -18.90
CA SER A 669 -2.58 -3.12 -20.26
C SER A 669 -4.09 -3.03 -20.51
N ALA A 670 -4.90 -2.82 -19.47
CA ALA A 670 -6.34 -2.67 -19.57
C ALA A 670 -6.81 -1.34 -18.97
N ALA A 671 -7.77 -0.68 -19.62
CA ALA A 671 -8.29 0.62 -19.21
C ALA A 671 -9.50 0.54 -18.25
N SER A 672 -10.22 -0.59 -18.21
CA SER A 672 -11.46 -0.73 -17.45
C SER A 672 -11.61 -2.10 -16.78
N LEU A 673 -12.42 -2.18 -15.72
CA LEU A 673 -12.74 -3.44 -15.06
C LEU A 673 -13.43 -4.44 -16.00
N GLU A 674 -14.22 -3.97 -16.97
CA GLU A 674 -14.81 -4.83 -18.00
C GLU A 674 -13.73 -5.51 -18.84
N GLN A 675 -12.67 -4.79 -19.21
CA GLN A 675 -11.54 -5.38 -19.94
C GLN A 675 -10.78 -6.42 -19.09
N VAL A 676 -10.68 -6.19 -17.78
CA VAL A 676 -10.10 -7.15 -16.81
C VAL A 676 -10.98 -8.40 -16.71
N VAL A 677 -12.29 -8.25 -16.53
CA VAL A 677 -13.22 -9.39 -16.47
C VAL A 677 -13.24 -10.16 -17.80
N GLU A 678 -13.21 -9.46 -18.95
CA GLU A 678 -13.10 -10.10 -20.26
C GLU A 678 -11.80 -10.89 -20.41
N PHE A 679 -10.68 -10.39 -19.86
CA PHE A 679 -9.40 -11.09 -19.82
C PHE A 679 -9.48 -12.43 -19.09
N TYR A 680 -10.08 -12.45 -17.89
CA TYR A 680 -10.28 -13.70 -17.18
C TYR A 680 -11.31 -14.60 -17.88
N ASN A 681 -12.39 -14.03 -18.42
CA ASN A 681 -13.43 -14.79 -19.10
C ASN A 681 -12.92 -15.57 -20.32
N ARG A 682 -11.91 -15.05 -21.04
CA ARG A 682 -11.23 -15.74 -22.14
C ARG A 682 -10.08 -16.65 -21.70
N GLY A 683 -9.73 -16.69 -20.42
CA GLY A 683 -8.62 -17.48 -19.88
C GLY A 683 -7.23 -16.91 -20.16
N GLY A 684 -7.08 -15.58 -20.10
CA GLY A 684 -5.80 -14.88 -20.31
C GLY A 684 -5.45 -14.61 -21.78
N ASN A 685 -4.33 -13.91 -22.02
CA ASN A 685 -3.88 -13.56 -23.38
C ASN A 685 -2.99 -14.65 -24.00
N PHE A 686 -2.16 -15.33 -23.20
CA PHE A 686 -1.11 -16.23 -23.68
C PHE A 686 -1.32 -17.68 -23.20
N ARG A 687 -2.35 -18.37 -23.74
CA ARG A 687 -2.80 -19.70 -23.22
C ARG A 687 -1.82 -20.86 -23.42
N ASN A 688 -0.92 -20.77 -24.39
CA ASN A 688 0.11 -21.80 -24.62
C ASN A 688 1.37 -21.58 -23.75
N ASN A 689 1.33 -20.63 -22.82
CA ASN A 689 2.43 -20.36 -21.91
C ASN A 689 2.62 -21.54 -20.94
N PRO A 690 3.78 -22.21 -20.92
CA PRO A 690 4.02 -23.31 -19.99
C PRO A 690 4.05 -22.88 -18.52
N GLU A 691 4.29 -21.60 -18.23
CA GLU A 691 4.26 -21.02 -16.88
C GLU A 691 2.86 -20.56 -16.45
N LEU A 692 1.86 -20.62 -17.35
CA LEU A 692 0.51 -20.17 -17.02
C LEU A 692 -0.05 -20.98 -15.85
N ASP A 693 -0.62 -20.26 -14.89
CA ASP A 693 -1.32 -20.86 -13.76
C ASP A 693 -2.49 -21.73 -14.27
N PRO A 694 -2.63 -22.99 -13.79
CA PRO A 694 -3.63 -23.92 -14.26
C PRO A 694 -5.08 -23.45 -14.06
N ASP A 695 -5.34 -22.58 -13.07
CA ASP A 695 -6.69 -22.08 -12.77
C ASP A 695 -7.13 -21.00 -13.77
N ILE A 696 -6.22 -20.49 -14.62
CA ILE A 696 -6.53 -19.51 -15.66
C ILE A 696 -7.10 -20.22 -16.89
N GLN A 697 -8.41 -20.45 -16.83
CA GLN A 697 -9.22 -21.06 -17.89
C GLN A 697 -10.41 -20.15 -18.28
N PRO A 698 -10.97 -20.29 -19.49
CA PRO A 698 -12.18 -19.59 -19.87
C PRO A 698 -13.32 -19.88 -18.89
N LEU A 699 -13.95 -18.82 -18.40
CA LEU A 699 -14.97 -18.90 -17.36
C LEU A 699 -16.38 -19.12 -17.93
N GLY A 700 -16.60 -18.81 -19.21
CA GLY A 700 -17.91 -18.96 -19.85
C GLY A 700 -18.99 -18.07 -19.24
N LEU A 701 -18.61 -16.90 -18.73
CA LEU A 701 -19.55 -15.89 -18.23
C LEU A 701 -20.29 -15.23 -19.40
N SER A 702 -21.61 -15.16 -19.29
CA SER A 702 -22.47 -14.35 -20.15
C SER A 702 -22.21 -12.85 -19.94
N ALA A 703 -22.68 -12.01 -20.86
CA ALA A 703 -22.51 -10.56 -20.73
C ALA A 703 -23.15 -10.01 -19.44
N SER A 704 -24.30 -10.56 -19.02
CA SER A 704 -24.95 -10.18 -17.76
C SER A 704 -24.12 -10.59 -16.54
N GLU A 705 -23.57 -11.80 -16.54
CA GLU A 705 -22.72 -12.27 -15.43
C GLU A 705 -21.43 -11.44 -15.32
N ARG A 706 -20.84 -11.03 -16.45
CA ARG A 706 -19.68 -10.12 -16.44
C ARG A 706 -20.04 -8.76 -15.85
N ALA A 707 -21.19 -8.20 -16.21
CA ALA A 707 -21.67 -6.94 -15.65
C ALA A 707 -21.98 -7.04 -14.15
N ASP A 708 -22.60 -8.14 -13.71
CA ASP A 708 -22.86 -8.40 -12.28
C ASP A 708 -21.53 -8.51 -11.50
N LEU A 709 -20.53 -9.21 -12.04
CA LEU A 709 -19.19 -9.30 -11.43
C LEU A 709 -18.51 -7.92 -11.33
N VAL A 710 -18.60 -7.08 -12.36
CA VAL A 710 -18.09 -5.70 -12.28
C VAL A 710 -18.83 -4.90 -11.21
N ALA A 711 -20.16 -5.05 -11.11
CA ALA A 711 -20.95 -4.38 -10.06
C ALA A 711 -20.50 -4.79 -8.65
N PHE A 712 -20.08 -6.04 -8.45
CA PHE A 712 -19.46 -6.47 -7.20
C PHE A 712 -18.10 -5.80 -6.97
N LEU A 713 -17.21 -5.76 -7.96
CA LEU A 713 -15.90 -5.09 -7.82
C LEU A 713 -16.05 -3.60 -7.50
N VAL A 714 -17.06 -2.93 -8.07
CA VAL A 714 -17.39 -1.54 -7.74
C VAL A 714 -17.78 -1.38 -6.27
N SER A 715 -18.49 -2.36 -5.69
CA SER A 715 -18.87 -2.35 -4.28
C SER A 715 -17.71 -2.50 -3.29
N LEU A 716 -16.49 -2.76 -3.78
CA LEU A 716 -15.25 -2.79 -3.00
C LEU A 716 -14.56 -1.41 -2.95
N THR A 717 -15.23 -0.34 -3.38
CA THR A 717 -14.72 1.04 -3.34
C THR A 717 -15.14 1.69 -2.03
N ASP A 718 -14.17 2.18 -1.26
CA ASP A 718 -14.42 2.87 0.00
C ASP A 718 -14.76 4.34 -0.29
N PRO A 719 -15.94 4.84 0.15
CA PRO A 719 -16.34 6.22 -0.10
C PRO A 719 -15.36 7.26 0.48
N ARG A 720 -14.60 6.93 1.53
CA ARG A 720 -13.57 7.82 2.07
C ARG A 720 -12.39 7.95 1.12
N VAL A 721 -12.04 6.89 0.38
CA VAL A 721 -10.99 6.94 -0.65
C VAL A 721 -11.46 7.75 -1.86
N GLU A 722 -12.70 7.51 -2.31
CA GLU A 722 -13.29 8.23 -3.43
C GLU A 722 -13.39 9.75 -3.17
N ASN A 723 -13.70 10.13 -1.93
CA ASN A 723 -13.78 11.53 -1.48
C ASN A 723 -12.46 12.05 -0.87
N GLU A 724 -11.37 11.27 -0.84
CA GLU A 724 -10.11 11.59 -0.12
C GLU A 724 -10.32 12.14 1.31
N ALA A 725 -11.32 11.63 2.01
CA ALA A 725 -11.56 11.94 3.41
C ALA A 725 -10.59 11.15 4.30
N ALA A 726 -10.44 11.57 5.56
CA ALA A 726 -9.53 10.89 6.48
C ALA A 726 -9.82 9.38 6.58
N PRO A 727 -8.77 8.53 6.62
CA PRO A 727 -7.35 8.88 6.76
C PRO A 727 -6.62 9.21 5.44
N PHE A 728 -7.32 9.32 4.31
CA PHE A 728 -6.74 9.51 2.97
C PHE A 728 -6.56 10.98 2.55
N ASP A 729 -6.86 11.92 3.45
CA ASP A 729 -6.64 13.35 3.24
C ASP A 729 -5.14 13.69 3.16
N HIS A 730 -4.79 14.79 2.48
CA HIS A 730 -3.40 15.06 2.14
C HIS A 730 -3.07 16.56 1.96
N PRO A 731 -1.79 16.95 2.12
CA PRO A 731 -1.33 18.28 1.74
C PRO A 731 -1.35 18.46 0.21
N GLN A 732 -1.15 19.70 -0.24
CA GLN A 732 -1.03 20.04 -1.66
C GLN A 732 0.18 19.32 -2.29
N LEU A 733 0.08 19.01 -3.57
CA LEU A 733 1.17 18.44 -4.35
C LEU A 733 1.21 19.03 -5.76
N PHE A 734 2.40 19.24 -6.31
CA PHE A 734 2.56 19.55 -7.73
C PHE A 734 3.19 18.35 -8.42
N ILE A 735 2.53 17.85 -9.46
CA ILE A 735 2.95 16.65 -10.19
C ILE A 735 3.25 16.99 -11.64
N PRO A 736 4.25 16.34 -12.26
CA PRO A 736 4.46 16.48 -13.69
C PRO A 736 3.27 15.87 -14.46
N ASN A 737 3.05 16.28 -15.70
CA ASN A 737 2.03 15.75 -16.60
C ASN A 737 2.55 15.75 -18.03
N GLY A 738 3.62 14.99 -18.27
CA GLY A 738 4.45 15.12 -19.46
C GLY A 738 5.05 16.51 -19.62
N HIS A 739 5.15 16.95 -20.87
CA HIS A 739 5.90 18.11 -21.31
C HIS A 739 5.11 18.92 -22.33
N GLU A 740 5.35 20.23 -22.36
CA GLU A 740 4.75 21.13 -23.34
C GLU A 740 5.03 20.63 -24.77
N GLY A 741 3.96 20.37 -25.54
CA GLY A 741 4.04 19.71 -26.85
C GLY A 741 3.47 18.28 -26.82
N ASN A 742 4.06 17.40 -27.62
CA ASN A 742 3.60 16.03 -27.86
C ASN A 742 4.79 15.08 -28.15
N GLU A 743 4.50 13.87 -28.64
CA GLU A 743 5.48 12.82 -28.95
C GLU A 743 6.37 13.08 -30.20
N TYR A 744 6.12 14.17 -30.92
CA TYR A 744 6.87 14.58 -32.10
C TYR A 744 7.73 15.82 -31.87
N SER A 745 7.25 16.74 -31.03
CA SER A 745 7.95 17.99 -30.72
C SER A 745 7.63 18.44 -29.30
N VAL A 746 8.67 18.86 -28.57
CA VAL A 746 8.55 19.44 -27.23
C VAL A 746 9.23 20.80 -27.18
N THR A 747 8.72 21.67 -26.33
CA THR A 747 9.40 22.93 -25.97
C THR A 747 10.56 22.59 -25.03
N GLN A 748 11.71 23.22 -25.22
CA GLN A 748 12.86 23.05 -24.33
C GLN A 748 12.80 24.00 -23.12
N ASP A 749 13.27 23.52 -21.96
CA ASP A 749 13.57 24.36 -20.80
C ASP A 749 14.98 24.97 -20.90
N GLU A 750 15.38 25.75 -19.88
CA GLU A 750 16.69 26.41 -19.83
C GLU A 750 17.87 25.42 -19.78
N GLN A 751 17.60 24.17 -19.36
CA GLN A 751 18.58 23.09 -19.33
C GLN A 751 18.54 22.23 -20.60
N HIS A 752 17.83 22.67 -21.65
CA HIS A 752 17.64 21.97 -22.93
C HIS A 752 16.91 20.61 -22.81
N ARG A 753 16.17 20.39 -21.72
CA ARG A 753 15.28 19.23 -21.55
C ARG A 753 13.89 19.58 -22.08
N ALA A 754 13.02 18.59 -22.24
CA ALA A 754 11.62 18.83 -22.47
C ALA A 754 11.01 19.59 -21.27
N LYS A 755 10.37 20.72 -21.53
CA LYS A 755 9.78 21.57 -20.50
C LYS A 755 8.55 20.89 -19.90
N THR A 756 8.62 20.55 -18.61
CA THR A 756 7.55 19.84 -17.89
C THR A 756 6.26 20.68 -17.82
N ASP A 757 5.13 20.04 -18.15
CA ASP A 757 3.79 20.54 -17.84
C ASP A 757 3.46 20.13 -16.39
N TRP A 758 3.15 21.09 -15.51
CA TRP A 758 2.83 20.80 -14.11
C TRP A 758 1.33 20.88 -13.83
N LEU A 759 0.84 19.96 -12.99
CA LEU A 759 -0.51 19.97 -12.43
C LEU A 759 -0.45 20.19 -10.92
N GLU A 760 -1.41 20.95 -10.40
CA GLU A 760 -1.64 21.11 -8.97
C GLU A 760 -2.71 20.12 -8.50
N VAL A 761 -2.36 19.34 -7.49
CA VAL A 761 -3.27 18.57 -6.64
C VAL A 761 -3.52 19.41 -5.38
N PRO A 762 -4.76 19.84 -5.10
CA PRO A 762 -5.05 20.72 -3.96
C PRO A 762 -4.82 20.02 -2.62
N ALA A 763 -4.63 20.79 -1.55
CA ALA A 763 -4.64 20.23 -0.18
C ALA A 763 -6.08 19.88 0.21
N ILE A 764 -6.30 18.66 0.72
CA ILE A 764 -7.60 18.16 1.15
C ILE A 764 -7.59 17.91 2.64
N GLY A 765 -8.62 18.37 3.35
CA GLY A 765 -8.79 18.13 4.77
C GLY A 765 -9.49 16.81 5.09
N LYS A 766 -9.58 16.48 6.38
CA LYS A 766 -10.22 15.25 6.87
C LYS A 766 -11.67 15.01 6.42
N TYR A 767 -12.38 16.05 5.97
CA TYR A 767 -13.76 15.96 5.47
C TYR A 767 -13.86 15.66 3.98
N GLY A 768 -12.72 15.59 3.28
CA GLY A 768 -12.62 15.18 1.88
C GLY A 768 -12.92 16.29 0.86
N ARG A 769 -12.74 15.92 -0.42
CA ARG A 769 -12.86 16.77 -1.62
C ARG A 769 -14.19 17.49 -1.74
N SER A 770 -15.29 16.81 -1.42
CA SER A 770 -16.63 17.38 -1.47
C SER A 770 -16.81 18.59 -0.56
N SER A 771 -16.11 18.62 0.59
CA SER A 771 -16.12 19.78 1.50
C SER A 771 -15.39 21.01 0.93
N GLU A 772 -14.49 20.77 -0.03
CA GLU A 772 -13.78 21.81 -0.81
C GLU A 772 -14.51 22.18 -2.11
N GLY A 773 -15.72 21.63 -2.34
CA GLY A 773 -16.49 21.83 -3.57
C GLY A 773 -15.92 21.12 -4.80
N LEU A 774 -15.05 20.12 -4.60
CA LEU A 774 -14.46 19.32 -5.66
C LEU A 774 -15.28 18.04 -5.89
N ALA A 775 -15.23 17.52 -7.11
CA ALA A 775 -15.87 16.25 -7.40
C ALA A 775 -15.07 15.08 -6.81
N ASP A 776 -15.81 14.03 -6.45
CA ASP A 776 -15.27 12.72 -6.13
C ASP A 776 -14.38 12.19 -7.26
N LEU A 777 -13.38 11.38 -6.89
CA LEU A 777 -12.51 10.70 -7.83
C LEU A 777 -13.31 9.86 -8.84
N LYS A 778 -12.71 9.61 -10.00
CA LYS A 778 -13.35 8.91 -11.12
C LYS A 778 -12.44 7.81 -11.65
N ASP A 779 -13.03 6.87 -12.36
CA ASP A 779 -12.29 5.78 -12.98
C ASP A 779 -11.33 6.27 -14.09
N PHE A 780 -10.45 5.37 -14.53
CA PHE A 780 -9.46 5.67 -15.56
C PHE A 780 -10.08 5.92 -16.94
N VAL A 781 -11.23 5.31 -17.26
CA VAL A 781 -11.94 5.54 -18.54
C VAL A 781 -12.46 6.98 -18.61
N TRP A 782 -12.99 7.50 -17.51
CA TRP A 782 -13.38 8.89 -17.37
C TRP A 782 -12.17 9.80 -17.56
N THR A 783 -11.02 9.44 -16.97
CA THR A 783 -9.77 10.19 -17.12
C THR A 783 -9.28 10.24 -18.57
N LEU A 784 -9.31 9.11 -19.29
CA LEU A 784 -8.98 9.06 -20.73
C LEU A 784 -9.91 9.92 -21.61
N LYS A 785 -11.17 10.12 -21.20
CA LYS A 785 -12.15 10.91 -21.95
C LYS A 785 -12.10 12.41 -21.63
N ASN A 786 -11.76 12.76 -20.38
CA ASN A 786 -11.91 14.11 -19.85
C ASN A 786 -10.58 14.77 -19.43
N GLY A 787 -9.47 14.04 -19.43
CA GLY A 787 -8.14 14.56 -19.08
C GLY A 787 -7.79 14.55 -17.59
N GLY A 788 -8.61 13.90 -16.74
CA GLY A 788 -8.39 13.77 -15.29
C GLY A 788 -9.19 14.78 -14.45
N PRO A 789 -9.52 14.46 -13.17
CA PRO A 789 -10.47 15.24 -12.38
C PRO A 789 -9.82 16.47 -11.77
N ASP A 790 -10.40 17.65 -11.99
CA ASP A 790 -10.16 18.90 -11.22
C ASP A 790 -8.70 19.32 -10.98
N LEU A 791 -7.75 18.84 -11.81
CA LEU A 791 -6.35 19.23 -11.73
C LEU A 791 -6.10 20.50 -12.54
N LYS A 792 -5.60 21.55 -11.87
CA LYS A 792 -5.29 22.83 -12.52
C LYS A 792 -3.88 22.80 -13.08
N LYS A 793 -3.70 23.35 -14.29
CA LYS A 793 -2.35 23.69 -14.77
C LYS A 793 -1.71 24.65 -13.78
N ALA A 794 -0.49 24.32 -13.37
CA ALA A 794 0.28 25.12 -12.44
C ALA A 794 1.69 25.33 -12.97
N SER A 795 2.42 26.23 -12.34
CA SER A 795 3.87 26.25 -12.39
C SER A 795 4.38 25.61 -11.12
N LEU A 796 5.46 24.83 -11.23
CA LEU A 796 6.19 24.40 -10.05
C LEU A 796 6.52 25.64 -9.20
N PRO A 797 6.38 25.59 -7.87
CA PRO A 797 6.77 26.71 -7.02
C PRO A 797 8.21 27.13 -7.35
N SER A 798 8.37 28.28 -8.02
CA SER A 798 9.68 28.77 -8.42
C SER A 798 10.38 29.45 -7.25
N ASN A 799 11.71 29.30 -7.18
CA ASN A 799 12.56 30.08 -6.29
C ASN A 799 12.98 31.42 -6.90
N THR A 800 12.40 31.82 -8.03
CA THR A 800 12.39 33.25 -8.32
C THR A 800 11.49 33.89 -7.27
N PRO A 801 11.98 34.82 -6.42
CA PRO A 801 11.04 35.78 -5.87
C PRO A 801 10.23 36.26 -7.07
N GLN A 802 8.91 36.16 -6.99
CA GLN A 802 8.05 36.95 -7.87
C GLN A 802 8.74 38.31 -7.99
N PRO A 803 8.97 38.87 -9.20
CA PRO A 803 9.36 40.26 -9.27
C PRO A 803 8.34 40.96 -8.38
N GLU A 804 8.81 41.61 -7.31
CA GLU A 804 7.90 42.46 -6.57
C GLU A 804 7.21 43.30 -7.65
N PRO A 805 5.87 43.44 -7.61
CA PRO A 805 5.23 44.44 -8.44
C PRO A 805 6.07 45.71 -8.28
N SER A 806 6.62 46.21 -9.41
CA SER A 806 7.51 47.38 -9.48
C SER A 806 7.16 48.36 -8.37
N PRO A 807 8.14 48.81 -7.56
CA PRO A 807 7.91 49.32 -6.23
C PRO A 807 6.79 50.35 -6.24
N ASN A 808 5.62 49.93 -5.79
CA ASN A 808 4.71 50.90 -5.21
C ASN A 808 5.42 51.35 -3.92
N PRO A 809 5.69 52.65 -3.68
CA PRO A 809 6.66 53.13 -2.69
C PRO A 809 6.27 52.95 -1.20
N SER A 810 5.52 51.91 -0.87
CA SER A 810 4.96 51.62 0.45
C SER A 810 4.46 50.17 0.35
N VAL A 811 5.18 49.16 0.83
CA VAL A 811 5.24 48.77 2.25
C VAL A 811 6.52 47.94 2.48
N LYS A 812 7.40 48.41 3.36
CA LYS A 812 8.51 47.62 3.93
C LYS A 812 8.02 46.90 5.20
N ASN A 813 8.53 45.68 5.42
CA ASN A 813 8.38 44.92 6.67
C ASN A 813 8.69 45.76 7.92
N ILE A 814 7.80 45.69 8.91
CA ILE A 814 7.74 46.55 10.12
C ILE A 814 8.63 46.06 11.30
N LEU A 815 9.51 45.07 11.10
CA LEU A 815 10.32 44.52 12.21
C LEU A 815 11.82 44.83 12.17
N LEU A 816 12.30 45.66 11.24
CA LEU A 816 13.73 46.00 11.13
C LEU A 816 14.04 47.45 10.73
N ASN A 817 13.14 48.41 10.98
CA ASN A 817 13.47 49.83 10.79
C ASN A 817 13.67 50.55 12.13
N GLY A 818 14.85 51.15 12.28
CA GLY A 818 15.21 52.09 13.35
C GLY A 818 14.60 53.49 13.19
N ASP A 819 13.73 53.72 12.20
CA ASP A 819 13.09 55.01 11.95
C ASP A 819 11.59 54.79 11.72
N PHE A 820 10.77 54.97 12.76
CA PHE A 820 9.32 55.15 12.62
C PHE A 820 8.97 56.54 13.17
N GLU A 821 8.93 57.54 12.27
CA GLU A 821 8.39 58.87 12.55
C GLU A 821 6.86 58.80 12.52
N ALA A 822 6.23 58.99 13.69
CA ALA A 822 4.80 59.17 13.78
C ALA A 822 4.46 60.60 13.28
N GLY A 823 3.72 60.69 12.17
CA GLY A 823 3.17 61.95 11.68
C GLY A 823 2.23 62.56 12.70
N LEU A 824 2.65 63.67 13.31
CA LEU A 824 1.83 64.49 14.20
C LEU A 824 0.95 65.45 13.38
N SER A 825 -0.34 65.50 13.71
CA SER A 825 -1.12 66.73 13.56
C SER A 825 -1.67 67.14 14.93
N GLY A 826 -1.73 68.46 15.14
CA GLY A 826 -1.62 69.15 16.44
C GLY A 826 -2.50 68.67 17.58
N TRP A 827 -1.93 68.73 18.79
CA TRP A 827 -2.61 68.47 20.06
C TRP A 827 -2.83 69.79 20.81
N ALA A 828 -4.06 70.00 21.28
CA ALA A 828 -4.39 70.99 22.30
C ALA A 828 -5.09 70.29 23.47
N SER A 829 -4.85 70.79 24.67
CA SER A 829 -5.30 70.26 25.97
C SER A 829 -6.74 69.74 26.00
N GLY A 830 -6.91 68.45 26.26
CA GLY A 830 -8.18 67.78 26.50
C GLY A 830 -7.99 66.26 26.62
N ASP A 831 -8.90 65.58 27.33
CA ASP A 831 -8.94 64.12 27.49
C ASP A 831 -8.52 63.40 26.20
N THR A 832 -7.48 62.56 26.27
CA THR A 832 -6.95 61.87 25.09
C THR A 832 -7.03 60.35 25.27
N THR A 833 -7.63 59.68 24.29
CA THR A 833 -7.64 58.22 24.16
C THR A 833 -6.48 57.78 23.26
N VAL A 834 -5.61 56.90 23.75
CA VAL A 834 -4.57 56.25 22.94
C VAL A 834 -5.02 54.84 22.60
N SER A 835 -5.30 54.59 21.33
CA SER A 835 -5.68 53.26 20.83
C SER A 835 -4.45 52.53 20.33
N LEU A 836 -4.09 51.43 21.01
CA LEU A 836 -3.07 50.49 20.53
C LEU A 836 -3.79 49.23 20.07
N SER A 837 -3.62 48.86 18.80
CA SER A 837 -4.11 47.61 18.25
C SER A 837 -3.04 46.54 18.33
N ALA A 838 -3.32 45.44 19.03
CA ALA A 838 -2.48 44.26 19.10
C ALA A 838 -3.33 43.00 18.83
N ASP A 839 -2.78 42.05 18.06
CA ASP A 839 -3.36 40.73 17.81
C ASP A 839 -2.76 39.72 18.79
N ALA A 840 -3.62 38.92 19.44
CA ALA A 840 -3.18 37.88 20.39
C ALA A 840 -2.86 36.55 19.66
N ALA A 841 -1.64 36.03 19.85
CA ALA A 841 -1.20 34.68 19.49
C ALA A 841 -0.98 33.82 20.75
N GLN A 842 -1.22 32.50 20.70
CA GLN A 842 -1.36 31.64 21.89
C GLN A 842 -0.11 31.55 22.80
N GLY A 843 -0.36 31.62 24.12
CA GLY A 843 0.66 31.44 25.17
C GLY A 843 0.33 31.80 26.63
N SER A 844 -0.88 32.22 27.02
CA SER A 844 -1.55 32.05 28.35
C SER A 844 -2.87 32.84 28.37
N SER A 845 -3.94 32.27 28.91
CA SER A 845 -5.33 32.71 28.65
C SER A 845 -5.85 33.86 29.52
N ALA A 846 -4.99 34.67 30.15
CA ALA A 846 -5.43 35.84 30.92
C ALA A 846 -4.40 36.97 30.87
N LEU A 847 -4.85 38.20 30.61
CA LEU A 847 -4.04 39.41 30.83
C LEU A 847 -4.34 39.95 32.23
N GLN A 848 -3.32 40.07 33.08
CA GLN A 848 -3.46 40.62 34.43
C GLN A 848 -2.80 42.00 34.52
N MET A 849 -3.57 43.03 34.88
CA MET A 849 -3.09 44.40 34.97
C MET A 849 -2.92 44.80 36.43
N THR A 850 -1.72 45.29 36.81
CA THR A 850 -1.45 45.78 38.17
C THR A 850 -0.88 47.20 38.10
N ALA A 851 -1.58 48.19 38.65
CA ALA A 851 -1.10 49.57 38.72
C ALA A 851 -0.48 49.85 40.10
N TRP A 852 0.65 50.58 40.14
CA TRP A 852 1.28 51.01 41.40
C TRP A 852 1.24 52.54 41.49
N GLY A 853 0.42 53.05 42.42
CA GLY A 853 0.17 54.47 42.70
C GLY A 853 -0.87 54.60 43.81
N TRP A 854 -1.18 55.82 44.27
CA TRP A 854 -2.18 56.07 45.33
C TRP A 854 -3.63 55.91 44.84
N LEU A 855 -3.93 54.78 44.22
CA LEU A 855 -5.28 54.27 44.03
C LEU A 855 -5.33 52.83 44.53
N GLN A 856 -6.26 52.60 45.45
CA GLN A 856 -6.66 51.27 45.91
C GLN A 856 -7.19 50.43 44.74
N GLN A 857 -6.86 49.15 44.82
CA GLN A 857 -7.29 48.01 44.00
C GLN A 857 -8.55 48.20 43.15
N ASP A 858 -8.44 47.81 41.88
CA ASP A 858 -9.24 46.71 41.33
C ASP A 858 -8.42 45.96 40.27
N ILE A 859 -8.27 44.65 40.44
CA ILE A 859 -7.65 43.76 39.46
C ILE A 859 -8.74 43.42 38.44
N GLN A 860 -8.62 43.93 37.22
CA GLN A 860 -9.44 43.48 36.10
C GLN A 860 -8.68 42.38 35.35
N ALA A 861 -9.24 41.18 35.34
CA ALA A 861 -8.78 40.07 34.53
C ALA A 861 -9.79 39.84 33.41
N ALA A 862 -9.32 39.75 32.17
CA ALA A 862 -10.16 39.42 31.02
C ALA A 862 -9.54 38.27 30.21
N ASP A 863 -10.37 37.30 29.86
CA ASP A 863 -10.00 36.19 28.99
C ASP A 863 -9.90 36.69 27.54
N LEU A 864 -8.74 36.47 26.90
CA LEU A 864 -8.49 36.90 25.53
C LEU A 864 -8.94 35.81 24.54
N VAL A 865 -9.67 36.21 23.51
CA VAL A 865 -10.21 35.38 22.43
C VAL A 865 -9.38 35.62 21.17
N VAL A 866 -8.85 34.54 20.61
CA VAL A 866 -8.00 34.57 19.40
C VAL A 866 -8.76 35.19 18.24
N GLY A 867 -8.15 36.15 17.54
CA GLY A 867 -8.74 36.84 16.40
C GLY A 867 -9.62 38.05 16.73
N LYS A 868 -9.69 38.47 18.00
CA LYS A 868 -10.33 39.74 18.40
C LYS A 868 -9.30 40.84 18.66
N THR A 869 -9.62 42.06 18.23
CA THR A 869 -8.83 43.26 18.51
C THR A 869 -9.28 43.87 19.84
N TYR A 870 -8.33 44.13 20.73
CA TYR A 870 -8.57 44.74 22.03
C TYR A 870 -8.14 46.21 22.01
N THR A 871 -8.88 47.05 22.74
CA THR A 871 -8.52 48.46 22.95
C THR A 871 -8.25 48.69 24.43
N LEU A 872 -7.05 49.20 24.73
CA LEU A 872 -6.68 49.69 26.04
C LEU A 872 -6.97 51.20 26.11
N SER A 873 -7.79 51.63 27.06
CA SER A 873 -8.03 53.06 27.34
C SER A 873 -7.50 53.39 28.73
N VAL A 874 -6.67 54.42 28.82
CA VAL A 874 -6.12 54.93 30.09
C VAL A 874 -6.53 56.38 30.23
N LYS A 875 -7.16 56.74 31.35
CA LYS A 875 -7.49 58.13 31.71
C LYS A 875 -6.63 58.56 32.88
N GLY A 876 -5.94 59.70 32.76
CA GLY A 876 -5.10 60.24 33.82
C GLY A 876 -4.62 61.66 33.55
N LYS A 877 -4.08 62.31 34.58
CA LYS A 877 -3.64 63.71 34.54
C LYS A 877 -2.21 63.87 35.07
N SER A 878 -1.36 64.56 34.30
CA SER A 878 -0.07 65.06 34.80
C SER A 878 -0.30 66.38 35.53
N ILE A 879 0.14 66.47 36.79
CA ILE A 879 -0.16 67.62 37.66
C ILE A 879 0.90 68.73 37.55
N SER A 880 2.02 68.51 36.87
CA SER A 880 3.16 69.45 36.89
C SER A 880 3.81 69.74 35.52
N GLY A 881 3.13 69.48 34.40
CA GLY A 881 3.69 69.75 33.06
C GLY A 881 4.90 68.88 32.70
N GLN A 882 5.09 67.77 33.43
CA GLN A 882 6.15 66.78 33.22
C GLN A 882 5.63 65.53 32.48
N SER A 883 6.56 64.81 31.83
CA SER A 883 6.33 63.56 31.11
C SER A 883 5.88 62.42 32.03
N CYS A 884 4.72 61.82 31.77
CA CYS A 884 4.36 60.49 32.31
C CYS A 884 4.68 59.44 31.23
N THR A 885 5.37 58.36 31.61
CA THR A 885 5.79 57.29 30.69
C THR A 885 4.93 56.05 30.90
N VAL A 886 4.42 55.50 29.79
CA VAL A 886 3.78 54.18 29.74
C VAL A 886 4.69 53.25 28.96
N GLY A 887 5.07 52.13 29.56
CA GLY A 887 5.97 51.16 28.95
C GLY A 887 5.51 49.72 29.11
N PHE A 888 5.97 48.86 28.20
CA PHE A 888 5.80 47.41 28.24
C PHE A 888 7.19 46.76 28.34
N SER A 889 7.35 45.71 29.13
CA SER A 889 8.59 44.92 29.14
C SER A 889 8.35 43.43 28.96
N GLY A 890 9.12 42.80 28.06
CA GLY A 890 9.25 41.37 27.84
C GLY A 890 10.50 41.08 27.00
N ALA A 891 10.97 39.84 26.97
CA ALA A 891 12.25 39.47 26.36
C ALA A 891 12.33 39.92 24.88
N GLY A 892 13.14 40.95 24.62
CA GLY A 892 13.44 41.45 23.27
C GLY A 892 12.87 42.83 22.89
N PHE A 893 12.18 43.56 23.78
CA PHE A 893 11.66 44.90 23.47
C PHE A 893 11.62 45.86 24.67
N SER A 894 11.76 47.15 24.40
CA SER A 894 11.44 48.26 25.31
C SER A 894 10.92 49.44 24.49
N VAL A 895 9.73 49.97 24.85
CA VAL A 895 9.20 51.22 24.30
C VAL A 895 8.89 52.14 25.47
N SER A 896 9.55 53.30 25.48
CA SER A 896 9.31 54.38 26.45
C SER A 896 8.77 55.60 25.70
N LEU A 897 7.59 56.08 26.09
CA LEU A 897 7.02 57.33 25.58
C LEU A 897 7.23 58.45 26.61
N SER A 898 8.09 59.42 26.30
CA SER A 898 8.31 60.61 27.13
C SER A 898 7.73 61.85 26.46
N PHE A 899 7.01 62.69 27.20
CA PHE A 899 6.42 63.93 26.70
C PHE A 899 7.13 65.16 27.28
N SER A 900 7.90 65.88 26.47
CA SER A 900 8.35 67.24 26.81
C SER A 900 7.74 68.24 25.84
N SER A 901 7.33 69.41 26.36
CA SER A 901 7.07 70.55 25.50
C SER A 901 8.40 70.97 24.87
N SER A 902 8.51 70.74 23.56
CA SER A 902 9.61 71.08 22.65
C SER A 902 10.91 70.25 22.73
N SER A 903 11.15 69.51 21.64
CA SER A 903 12.37 68.80 21.18
C SER A 903 12.73 67.44 21.81
N TYR A 904 12.94 66.45 20.93
CA TYR A 904 13.20 65.04 21.23
C TYR A 904 14.69 64.68 21.10
N SER A 905 15.17 63.73 21.91
CA SER A 905 16.33 62.90 21.59
C SER A 905 16.10 61.46 22.06
N GLN A 906 16.43 60.50 21.19
CA GLN A 906 16.40 59.06 21.48
C GLN A 906 17.63 58.73 22.33
N LYS A 907 17.45 58.13 23.52
CA LYS A 907 18.56 57.52 24.28
C LYS A 907 18.48 56.01 24.14
N SER A 908 19.51 55.38 23.60
CA SER A 908 19.73 53.95 23.78
C SER A 908 20.51 53.73 25.08
N LEU A 909 20.10 52.76 25.89
CA LEU A 909 20.95 52.17 26.91
C LEU A 909 20.58 50.70 27.11
N ALA A 910 21.61 49.85 27.08
CA ALA A 910 21.54 48.44 27.41
C ALA A 910 21.48 48.20 28.92
N GLN A 911 21.03 46.99 29.28
CA GLN A 911 21.07 46.32 30.59
C GLN A 911 20.08 46.81 31.66
N LEU A 912 19.09 45.95 31.97
CA LEU A 912 18.71 45.54 33.34
C LEU A 912 17.57 44.48 33.30
N LEU A 913 17.79 43.37 34.03
CA LEU A 913 16.85 42.31 34.50
C LEU A 913 16.73 40.97 33.72
N PRO A 914 16.45 39.85 34.43
CA PRO A 914 17.06 38.53 34.19
C PRO A 914 16.29 37.62 33.22
N ALA A 915 16.99 36.60 32.72
CA ALA A 915 16.43 35.58 31.83
C ALA A 915 15.37 34.71 32.52
N GLY A 916 14.20 34.55 31.88
CA GLY A 916 13.21 33.51 32.19
C GLY A 916 11.88 33.97 32.82
N ALA A 917 11.23 35.04 32.35
CA ALA A 917 9.88 35.41 32.78
C ALA A 917 8.84 35.24 31.67
N ASP A 918 7.79 34.45 31.92
CA ASP A 918 6.67 34.12 31.01
C ASP A 918 5.41 35.00 31.24
N TRP A 919 5.59 36.26 31.65
CA TRP A 919 4.48 37.22 31.83
C TRP A 919 4.91 38.63 31.44
N GLY A 920 3.98 39.40 30.85
CA GLY A 920 4.17 40.82 30.55
C GLY A 920 3.49 41.68 31.61
N ALA A 921 4.20 42.67 32.15
CA ALA A 921 3.63 43.68 33.04
C ALA A 921 3.74 45.07 32.41
N VAL A 922 2.71 45.88 32.66
CA VAL A 922 2.70 47.31 32.33
C VAL A 922 3.15 48.05 33.58
N TYR A 923 4.21 48.84 33.47
CA TYR A 923 4.70 49.67 34.57
C TYR A 923 4.57 51.14 34.22
N PHE A 924 4.26 51.96 35.21
CA PHE A 924 4.19 53.41 35.11
C PHE A 924 5.29 54.00 35.97
N THR A 925 6.22 54.74 35.37
CA THR A 925 7.27 55.45 36.11
C THR A 925 7.23 56.93 35.79
N SER A 926 7.61 57.73 36.79
CA SER A 926 7.83 59.16 36.65
C SER A 926 9.19 59.48 37.28
N GLU A 927 9.99 60.31 36.61
CA GLU A 927 11.34 60.63 37.08
C GLU A 927 11.36 61.71 38.18
N ALA A 928 10.27 62.45 38.45
CA ALA A 928 10.26 63.45 39.54
C ALA A 928 8.88 64.00 39.98
N GLY A 929 7.76 63.32 39.71
CA GLY A 929 6.42 63.86 40.01
C GLY A 929 5.29 62.83 40.16
N THR A 930 4.15 63.25 40.72
CA THR A 930 2.99 62.38 40.94
C THR A 930 2.10 62.33 39.68
N CYS A 931 1.98 61.16 39.04
CA CYS A 931 0.97 60.89 38.01
C CYS A 931 -0.29 60.31 38.69
N LEU A 932 -1.48 60.84 38.38
CA LEU A 932 -2.76 60.30 38.84
C LEU A 932 -3.50 59.67 37.65
N PHE A 933 -3.96 58.45 37.82
CA PHE A 933 -4.73 57.70 36.81
C PHE A 933 -6.15 57.54 37.32
N ASP A 934 -7.15 58.08 36.62
CA ASP A 934 -8.54 58.02 37.06
C ASP A 934 -9.21 56.70 36.65
N GLU A 935 -8.79 56.08 35.53
CA GLU A 935 -9.42 54.87 35.00
C GLU A 935 -8.51 54.09 34.02
N VAL A 936 -8.54 52.76 34.08
CA VAL A 936 -7.88 51.87 33.11
C VAL A 936 -8.89 50.81 32.65
N ILE A 937 -9.28 50.84 31.38
CA ILE A 937 -10.27 49.91 30.80
C ILE A 937 -9.63 49.11 29.67
N LEU A 938 -9.84 47.79 29.72
CA LEU A 938 -9.61 46.89 28.60
C LEU A 938 -10.96 46.49 28.01
N SER A 939 -11.17 46.71 26.72
CA SER A 939 -12.42 46.35 26.02
C SER A 939 -12.14 45.57 24.74
N SER A 940 -12.96 44.55 24.46
CA SER A 940 -12.95 43.82 23.19
C SER A 940 -13.95 44.45 22.22
N LYS A 941 -13.58 44.65 20.95
CA LYS A 941 -14.57 44.94 19.91
C LYS A 941 -15.21 43.68 19.34
#